data_AF-A0AB33K7R0-F1
#
_entry.id   AF-A0AB33K7R0-F1
#
_cell.length_a   1.000
_cell.length_b   1.000
_cell.length_c   1.000
_cell.angle_alpha   90.00
_cell.angle_beta   90.00
_cell.angle_gamma   90.00
#
_symmetry.space_group_name_H-M   'P 1'
#
loop_
_entity.id
_entity.type
_entity.pdbx_description
1 polymer ?
#
loop_
_entity_poly.entity_id
_entity_poly.type
_entity_poly.pdbx_seq_one_letter_code
_entity_poly.pdbx_strand_id
1 'polypeptide(L)'
;MRTTHKAAALAAVAVLLAGTGAAQAAGTAPGRAVSAAAATAGPAITVDATSGRHAIDPHIYGMNFPDEVLAKELRLPMGRWGGNATSRYNYKLDAYNAGSDWYFEDLHYNNDAAALPAGSQADKFVEQNRRTGTDTLMTVPMIGWTAAGRDSGCGFSIAKYGPQQETDAQWRPDCGNGKKPDGTLITGNAPTETSTPAGPDFVKGWVQYLDSAYGTASSGGVRFYNLDNEPDLWFGTHRDVHPTGPGYDEMRDSTYAVAAAVKDADPAAQTLGPVGWGFNSLVYSGLDQQVCGQQGGSCWSNPPDAAAHGGLQFAPWYLQKMKEYEQAHGRRILDYFDEHIYPQQSGVSGSADDAATQALRLRSTRQLWDPSYVDESWINQPIQFVPRMRSLIDQNYPGTKLAISEYNWGALDHIDGGLAQADVLGIFGRQGLDLATLWSPPKATDPGAYAFRMFLNYDGQGGTFGDTSVKAASADQDKLSVYAAERSSDHATTVMVINKTTGDLTAPVSVTGSTALPAAAQVYRYGQGDPAAIQHPAGQPLNGGSFTATFPAYSITEYVIPAGSAQATPPTAPGTPTASATGSDRVTLTWPAATAGTSPLADYRVYAGDPATTAPLVTVPASATSATVTGLTPATAYTFRVVATDTGGRSSPPSAPLQVTTGPATTSGCTVAYQVGNDWGSGFTASVKITNLAAPVTGWNLGFTFTGNQTVTQGWNGTWAQTGDKVTVKDAGWNASLPTGGSTTIGFNGAYSGTNPAPGGFTLNGTTCSTALH
;
A
#
# COMPACT_ATOMS: atom_id res chain seq x y z
N MET A 1 -6.24 -21.69 -25.01
CA MET A 1 -7.26 -21.65 -23.93
C MET A 1 -8.40 -22.60 -24.31
N ARG A 2 -8.29 -23.89 -23.97
CA ARG A 2 -9.38 -24.87 -24.13
C ARG A 2 -10.00 -25.29 -22.79
N THR A 3 -9.39 -24.92 -21.67
CA THR A 3 -9.74 -25.34 -20.30
C THR A 3 -10.34 -24.23 -19.43
N THR A 4 -10.31 -22.96 -19.85
CA THR A 4 -10.76 -21.82 -19.01
C THR A 4 -12.29 -21.66 -18.90
N HIS A 5 -13.09 -22.54 -19.49
CA HIS A 5 -14.56 -22.44 -19.47
C HIS A 5 -15.30 -23.67 -18.90
N LYS A 6 -14.59 -24.66 -18.33
CA LYS A 6 -15.26 -25.83 -17.70
C LYS A 6 -14.86 -26.16 -16.25
N ALA A 7 -13.95 -25.41 -15.63
CA ALA A 7 -13.52 -25.65 -14.23
C ALA A 7 -14.56 -25.26 -13.14
N ALA A 8 -15.85 -25.21 -13.48
CA ALA A 8 -16.96 -24.99 -12.53
C ALA A 8 -18.00 -26.12 -12.57
N ALA A 9 -17.66 -27.31 -13.07
CA ALA A 9 -18.61 -28.41 -13.24
C ALA A 9 -18.10 -29.72 -12.60
N LEU A 10 -17.96 -29.73 -11.28
CA LEU A 10 -18.01 -30.95 -10.46
C LEU A 10 -18.81 -30.70 -9.18
N ALA A 11 -20.00 -30.14 -9.33
CA ALA A 11 -21.05 -30.12 -8.31
C ALA A 11 -22.44 -30.02 -8.95
N ALA A 12 -22.91 -31.08 -9.62
CA ALA A 12 -24.34 -31.24 -9.94
C ALA A 12 -24.68 -32.67 -10.39
N VAL A 13 -25.36 -33.44 -9.53
CA VAL A 13 -26.28 -34.50 -9.96
C VAL A 13 -27.60 -34.26 -9.24
N ALA A 14 -28.61 -33.72 -9.94
CA ALA A 14 -30.01 -33.76 -9.52
C ALA A 14 -30.95 -33.62 -10.73
N VAL A 15 -32.09 -34.33 -10.64
CA VAL A 15 -32.98 -34.80 -11.70
C VAL A 15 -34.00 -33.74 -12.18
N LEU A 16 -34.30 -33.76 -13.48
CA LEU A 16 -35.32 -32.96 -14.18
C LEU A 16 -36.75 -33.27 -13.74
N LEU A 17 -37.61 -32.24 -13.68
CA LEU A 17 -39.01 -32.27 -14.17
C LEU A 17 -39.46 -30.85 -14.55
N ALA A 18 -39.87 -30.69 -15.81
CA ALA A 18 -40.25 -29.42 -16.44
C ALA A 18 -41.74 -29.09 -16.25
N GLY A 19 -42.05 -27.79 -16.14
CA GLY A 19 -43.41 -27.24 -16.20
C GLY A 19 -43.40 -25.92 -16.98
N THR A 20 -44.03 -25.93 -18.16
CA THR A 20 -44.17 -24.80 -19.09
C THR A 20 -45.23 -23.79 -18.63
N GLY A 21 -44.94 -22.49 -18.69
CA GLY A 21 -45.91 -21.42 -18.47
C GLY A 21 -45.64 -20.21 -19.38
N ALA A 22 -46.61 -19.90 -20.24
CA ALA A 22 -46.52 -18.95 -21.34
C ALA A 22 -46.49 -17.47 -20.91
N ALA A 23 -45.79 -16.66 -21.69
CA ALA A 23 -45.71 -15.20 -21.56
C ALA A 23 -47.04 -14.51 -21.94
N GLN A 24 -47.48 -13.54 -21.13
CA GLN A 24 -48.47 -12.53 -21.53
C GLN A 24 -47.87 -11.14 -21.36
N ALA A 25 -47.92 -10.36 -22.44
CA ALA A 25 -47.43 -8.99 -22.53
C ALA A 25 -48.33 -8.01 -21.76
N ALA A 26 -47.73 -7.17 -20.92
CA ALA A 26 -48.43 -6.12 -20.18
C ALA A 26 -48.41 -4.79 -20.95
N GLY A 27 -49.60 -4.21 -21.15
CA GLY A 27 -49.80 -2.88 -21.68
C GLY A 27 -49.47 -1.78 -20.67
N THR A 28 -49.00 -0.65 -21.18
CA THR A 28 -48.54 0.53 -20.43
C THR A 28 -49.71 1.37 -19.90
N ALA A 29 -49.66 1.71 -18.60
CA ALA A 29 -50.49 2.75 -17.98
C ALA A 29 -49.59 3.83 -17.32
N PRO A 30 -50.04 5.09 -17.21
CA PRO A 30 -49.18 6.22 -16.83
C PRO A 30 -48.88 6.26 -15.33
N GLY A 31 -47.68 6.75 -15.00
CA GLY A 31 -47.04 6.63 -13.69
C GLY A 31 -47.76 7.32 -12.52
N ARG A 32 -47.88 6.56 -11.42
CA ARG A 32 -47.95 7.11 -10.06
C ARG A 32 -46.53 7.33 -9.56
N ALA A 33 -46.23 8.54 -9.08
CA ALA A 33 -45.02 8.79 -8.29
C ALA A 33 -45.09 7.93 -7.02
N VAL A 34 -44.27 6.89 -6.96
CA VAL A 34 -44.09 6.06 -5.77
C VAL A 34 -43.14 6.81 -4.85
N SER A 35 -43.65 7.31 -3.73
CA SER A 35 -42.78 7.75 -2.62
C SER A 35 -41.90 6.56 -2.22
N ALA A 36 -40.58 6.74 -2.23
CA ALA A 36 -39.66 5.72 -1.72
C ALA A 36 -40.09 5.29 -0.31
N ALA A 37 -40.15 3.98 -0.06
CA ALA A 37 -40.47 3.46 1.26
C ALA A 37 -39.43 3.97 2.27
N ALA A 38 -39.88 4.35 3.47
CA ALA A 38 -38.97 4.79 4.52
C ALA A 38 -38.05 3.63 4.94
N ALA A 39 -36.75 3.92 5.11
CA ALA A 39 -35.78 2.94 5.56
C ALA A 39 -36.18 2.35 6.93
N THR A 40 -35.96 1.05 7.10
CA THR A 40 -36.27 0.34 8.35
C THR A 40 -35.14 0.48 9.36
N ALA A 41 -35.40 0.24 10.64
CA ALA A 41 -34.36 0.27 11.66
C ALA A 41 -33.38 -0.90 11.49
N GLY A 42 -32.09 -0.60 11.40
CA GLY A 42 -30.99 -1.57 11.30
C GLY A 42 -30.31 -1.85 12.64
N PRO A 43 -29.46 -2.90 12.71
CA PRO A 43 -28.69 -3.24 13.91
C PRO A 43 -27.63 -2.18 14.23
N ALA A 44 -27.40 -1.93 15.52
CA ALA A 44 -26.35 -1.00 15.95
C ALA A 44 -24.95 -1.51 15.57
N ILE A 45 -24.08 -0.58 15.16
CA ILE A 45 -22.68 -0.84 14.79
C ILE A 45 -21.76 -0.13 15.78
N THR A 46 -20.73 -0.84 16.24
CA THR A 46 -19.71 -0.32 17.16
C THR A 46 -18.31 -0.61 16.63
N VAL A 47 -17.42 0.38 16.73
CA VAL A 47 -16.01 0.28 16.39
C VAL A 47 -15.20 0.82 17.56
N ASP A 48 -14.20 0.06 17.98
CA ASP A 48 -13.20 0.45 18.97
C ASP A 48 -11.81 0.36 18.32
N ALA A 49 -11.28 1.52 17.95
CA ALA A 49 -10.00 1.65 17.25
C ALA A 49 -8.79 1.23 18.12
N THR A 50 -8.97 1.03 19.43
CA THR A 50 -7.89 0.69 20.36
C THR A 50 -7.80 -0.81 20.67
N SER A 51 -8.84 -1.58 20.39
CA SER A 51 -8.92 -3.00 20.73
C SER A 51 -8.89 -3.90 19.50
N GLY A 52 -8.53 -5.17 19.68
CA GLY A 52 -8.54 -6.18 18.60
C GLY A 52 -7.48 -5.95 17.52
N ARG A 53 -6.46 -5.15 17.82
CA ARG A 53 -5.44 -4.71 16.86
C ARG A 53 -4.56 -5.85 16.39
N HIS A 54 -4.53 -6.10 15.08
CA HIS A 54 -3.57 -6.99 14.42
C HIS A 54 -3.40 -6.59 12.95
N ALA A 55 -2.26 -6.92 12.37
CA ALA A 55 -1.99 -6.62 10.96
C ALA A 55 -2.92 -7.43 10.05
N ILE A 56 -3.35 -6.78 8.97
CA ILE A 56 -4.01 -7.43 7.84
C ILE A 56 -2.93 -7.70 6.79
N ASP A 57 -2.62 -8.96 6.53
CA ASP A 57 -1.65 -9.30 5.50
C ASP A 57 -2.24 -8.96 4.12
N PRO A 58 -1.57 -8.13 3.29
CA PRO A 58 -2.11 -7.74 1.99
C PRO A 58 -2.31 -8.94 1.04
N HIS A 59 -1.62 -10.07 1.25
CA HIS A 59 -1.76 -11.25 0.40
C HIS A 59 -3.13 -11.94 0.53
N ILE A 60 -4.02 -11.53 1.46
CA ILE A 60 -5.42 -11.97 1.48
C ILE A 60 -6.24 -11.44 0.30
N TYR A 61 -5.76 -10.40 -0.38
CA TYR A 61 -6.43 -9.81 -1.54
C TYR A 61 -5.89 -10.38 -2.86
N GLY A 62 -5.67 -11.68 -2.93
CA GLY A 62 -5.13 -12.34 -4.11
C GLY A 62 -6.18 -12.90 -5.06
N MET A 63 -5.75 -13.23 -6.29
CA MET A 63 -6.56 -13.94 -7.28
C MET A 63 -5.74 -15.03 -7.96
N ASN A 64 -6.43 -16.11 -8.36
CA ASN A 64 -5.90 -17.07 -9.33
C ASN A 64 -5.95 -16.46 -10.72
N PHE A 65 -4.88 -16.60 -11.52
CA PHE A 65 -4.83 -16.14 -12.92
C PHE A 65 -5.42 -14.73 -13.19
N PRO A 66 -5.06 -13.68 -12.43
CA PRO A 66 -5.67 -12.36 -12.59
C PRO A 66 -5.44 -11.79 -13.99
N ASP A 67 -6.41 -11.02 -14.49
CA ASP A 67 -6.24 -10.16 -15.66
C ASP A 67 -5.20 -9.06 -15.36
N GLU A 68 -4.29 -8.80 -16.30
CA GLU A 68 -3.19 -7.84 -16.09
C GLU A 68 -3.68 -6.40 -15.85
N VAL A 69 -4.75 -5.98 -16.53
CA VAL A 69 -5.29 -4.62 -16.39
C VAL A 69 -5.92 -4.45 -15.01
N LEU A 70 -6.75 -5.42 -14.60
CA LEU A 70 -7.37 -5.39 -13.28
C LEU A 70 -6.32 -5.53 -12.16
N ALA A 71 -5.33 -6.41 -12.32
CA ALA A 71 -4.24 -6.58 -11.35
C ALA A 71 -3.46 -5.27 -11.14
N LYS A 72 -3.13 -4.58 -12.23
CA LYS A 72 -2.45 -3.28 -12.17
C LYS A 72 -3.31 -2.21 -11.51
N GLU A 73 -4.60 -2.15 -11.86
CA GLU A 73 -5.55 -1.19 -11.28
C GLU A 73 -5.66 -1.35 -9.76
N LEU A 74 -5.82 -2.59 -9.31
CA LEU A 74 -5.97 -2.91 -7.90
C LEU A 74 -4.65 -2.89 -7.11
N ARG A 75 -3.50 -2.81 -7.81
CA ARG A 75 -2.17 -3.11 -7.24
C ARG A 75 -2.22 -4.46 -6.50
N LEU A 76 -2.77 -5.45 -7.20
CA LEU A 76 -3.12 -6.75 -6.63
C LEU A 76 -1.90 -7.37 -5.94
N PRO A 77 -1.97 -7.69 -4.63
CA PRO A 77 -0.80 -8.16 -3.90
C PRO A 77 -0.33 -9.56 -4.29
N MET A 78 -1.25 -10.45 -4.70
CA MET A 78 -0.95 -11.86 -4.94
C MET A 78 -1.63 -12.39 -6.21
N GLY A 79 -0.86 -13.08 -7.05
CA GLY A 79 -1.33 -13.85 -8.20
C GLY A 79 -0.92 -15.32 -8.09
N ARG A 80 -1.89 -16.23 -8.15
CA ARG A 80 -1.64 -17.68 -8.11
C ARG A 80 -1.71 -18.34 -9.49
N TRP A 81 -0.68 -19.13 -9.80
CA TRP A 81 -0.63 -20.15 -10.85
C TRP A 81 -0.88 -21.51 -10.19
N GLY A 82 -2.08 -22.05 -10.33
CA GLY A 82 -2.49 -23.29 -9.67
C GLY A 82 -3.72 -23.95 -10.29
N GLY A 83 -4.37 -24.83 -9.52
CA GLY A 83 -5.50 -25.66 -9.97
C GLY A 83 -5.06 -26.96 -10.65
N ASN A 84 -6.03 -27.82 -10.96
CA ASN A 84 -5.84 -29.21 -11.42
C ASN A 84 -4.75 -29.40 -12.49
N ALA A 85 -4.76 -28.57 -13.55
CA ALA A 85 -3.80 -28.71 -14.64
C ALA A 85 -2.34 -28.55 -14.20
N THR A 86 -2.09 -27.80 -13.12
CA THR A 86 -0.72 -27.50 -12.65
C THR A 86 -0.05 -28.66 -11.94
N SER A 87 -0.81 -29.58 -11.33
CA SER A 87 -0.30 -30.86 -10.80
C SER A 87 0.43 -31.68 -11.87
N ARG A 88 0.03 -31.53 -13.14
CA ARG A 88 0.55 -32.30 -14.27
C ARG A 88 1.41 -31.45 -15.22
N TYR A 89 1.77 -30.22 -14.82
CA TYR A 89 2.50 -29.28 -15.67
C TYR A 89 3.99 -29.60 -15.77
N ASN A 90 4.51 -29.65 -16.99
CA ASN A 90 5.91 -29.85 -17.31
C ASN A 90 6.53 -28.56 -17.85
N TYR A 91 7.28 -27.84 -17.01
CA TYR A 91 7.86 -26.54 -17.37
C TYR A 91 8.83 -26.58 -18.55
N LYS A 92 9.48 -27.73 -18.80
CA LYS A 92 10.41 -27.89 -19.93
C LYS A 92 9.70 -27.97 -21.27
N LEU A 93 8.44 -28.42 -21.25
CA LEU A 93 7.62 -28.63 -22.45
C LEU A 93 6.51 -27.59 -22.58
N ASP A 94 6.29 -26.78 -21.55
CA ASP A 94 5.11 -25.92 -21.38
C ASP A 94 3.80 -26.63 -21.75
N ALA A 95 3.71 -27.86 -21.25
CA ALA A 95 2.64 -28.81 -21.48
C ALA A 95 2.08 -29.29 -20.15
N TYR A 96 0.82 -29.70 -20.12
CA TYR A 96 0.15 -30.22 -18.95
C TYR A 96 -0.83 -31.32 -19.34
N ASN A 97 -1.16 -32.21 -18.42
CA ASN A 97 -2.29 -33.11 -18.59
C ASN A 97 -3.54 -32.50 -17.93
N ALA A 98 -4.67 -32.51 -18.63
CA ALA A 98 -5.90 -31.89 -18.13
C ALA A 98 -6.63 -32.73 -17.07
N GLY A 99 -6.19 -33.97 -16.80
CA GLY A 99 -6.88 -34.87 -15.89
C GLY A 99 -8.35 -35.09 -16.30
N SER A 100 -9.22 -35.31 -15.34
CA SER A 100 -10.65 -35.52 -15.59
C SER A 100 -11.37 -34.29 -16.15
N ASP A 101 -10.80 -33.08 -16.03
CA ASP A 101 -11.41 -31.85 -16.54
C ASP A 101 -11.54 -31.87 -18.06
N TRP A 102 -10.61 -32.55 -18.74
CA TRP A 102 -10.65 -32.75 -20.18
C TRP A 102 -9.96 -34.06 -20.61
N TYR A 103 -10.69 -35.17 -20.48
CA TYR A 103 -10.37 -36.49 -21.06
C TYR A 103 -8.94 -37.04 -20.81
N PHE A 104 -8.27 -36.60 -19.74
CA PHE A 104 -6.92 -37.01 -19.35
C PHE A 104 -5.89 -36.81 -20.47
N GLU A 105 -6.04 -35.72 -21.23
CA GLU A 105 -5.20 -35.43 -22.39
C GLU A 105 -3.99 -34.58 -22.04
N ASP A 106 -2.87 -34.87 -22.70
CA ASP A 106 -1.75 -33.93 -22.75
C ASP A 106 -2.08 -32.78 -23.70
N LEU A 107 -2.00 -31.57 -23.18
CA LEU A 107 -2.26 -30.32 -23.87
C LEU A 107 -1.05 -29.39 -23.70
N HIS A 108 -0.96 -28.37 -24.55
CA HIS A 108 0.09 -27.37 -24.47
C HIS A 108 -0.44 -25.94 -24.55
N TYR A 109 0.37 -24.99 -24.08
CA TYR A 109 0.12 -23.56 -24.31
C TYR A 109 0.78 -23.11 -25.61
N ASN A 110 0.12 -22.22 -26.34
CA ASN A 110 0.62 -21.75 -27.63
C ASN A 110 1.85 -20.83 -27.45
N ASN A 111 3.03 -21.36 -27.70
CA ASN A 111 4.32 -20.66 -27.66
C ASN A 111 5.38 -21.33 -28.53
N ASP A 112 6.55 -20.69 -28.64
CA ASP A 112 7.68 -21.21 -29.39
C ASP A 112 8.33 -22.39 -28.64
N ALA A 113 8.06 -23.60 -29.11
CA ALA A 113 8.59 -24.82 -28.52
C ALA A 113 10.13 -24.90 -28.58
N ALA A 114 10.78 -24.19 -29.51
CA ALA A 114 12.24 -24.20 -29.63
C ALA A 114 12.94 -23.34 -28.58
N ALA A 115 12.21 -22.40 -27.95
CA ALA A 115 12.73 -21.48 -26.93
C ALA A 115 12.59 -22.03 -25.50
N LEU A 116 11.84 -23.13 -25.30
CA LEU A 116 11.50 -23.62 -23.98
C LEU A 116 12.71 -24.07 -23.15
N PRO A 117 12.68 -23.89 -21.81
CA PRO A 117 11.54 -23.39 -21.02
C PRO A 117 11.28 -21.87 -21.11
N ALA A 118 12.16 -21.09 -21.74
CA ALA A 118 12.02 -19.65 -21.85
C ALA A 118 10.76 -19.26 -22.65
N GLY A 119 9.98 -18.32 -22.10
CA GLY A 119 8.73 -17.87 -22.71
C GLY A 119 7.58 -18.87 -22.56
N SER A 120 7.70 -19.80 -21.62
CA SER A 120 6.61 -20.66 -21.15
C SER A 120 5.41 -19.83 -20.65
N GLN A 121 4.24 -20.45 -20.52
CA GLN A 121 3.09 -19.77 -19.95
C GLN A 121 3.30 -19.43 -18.46
N ALA A 122 4.07 -20.24 -17.73
CA ALA A 122 4.49 -19.94 -16.36
C ALA A 122 5.40 -18.70 -16.30
N ASP A 123 6.37 -18.58 -17.22
CA ASP A 123 7.24 -17.40 -17.34
C ASP A 123 6.41 -16.13 -17.62
N LYS A 124 5.48 -16.21 -18.58
CA LYS A 124 4.58 -15.09 -18.89
C LYS A 124 3.73 -14.67 -17.70
N PHE A 125 3.33 -15.61 -16.85
CA PHE A 125 2.61 -15.34 -15.61
C PHE A 125 3.49 -14.58 -14.60
N VAL A 126 4.72 -15.06 -14.37
CA VAL A 126 5.70 -14.36 -13.52
C VAL A 126 6.00 -12.97 -14.04
N GLU A 127 6.22 -12.82 -15.35
CA GLU A 127 6.50 -11.54 -15.98
C GLU A 127 5.32 -10.55 -15.89
N GLN A 128 4.09 -11.03 -16.06
CA GLN A 128 2.88 -10.24 -15.84
C GLN A 128 2.86 -9.69 -14.41
N ASN A 129 3.00 -10.56 -13.42
CA ASN A 129 2.96 -10.18 -12.03
C ASN A 129 4.08 -9.18 -11.68
N ARG A 130 5.28 -9.35 -12.24
CA ARG A 130 6.37 -8.38 -12.11
C ARG A 130 6.03 -7.01 -12.70
N ARG A 131 5.34 -6.95 -13.84
CA ARG A 131 4.90 -5.68 -14.45
C ARG A 131 3.84 -4.96 -13.62
N THR A 132 3.05 -5.69 -12.83
CA THR A 132 1.98 -5.14 -11.98
C THR A 132 2.41 -4.93 -10.52
N GLY A 133 3.59 -5.40 -10.12
CA GLY A 133 4.05 -5.37 -8.72
C GLY A 133 3.36 -6.41 -7.83
N THR A 134 2.82 -7.47 -8.44
CA THR A 134 2.11 -8.58 -7.79
C THR A 134 3.09 -9.69 -7.42
N ASP A 135 3.00 -10.23 -6.21
CA ASP A 135 3.77 -11.42 -5.85
C ASP A 135 3.20 -12.66 -6.55
N THR A 136 4.07 -13.62 -6.87
CA THR A 136 3.69 -14.87 -7.54
C THR A 136 3.67 -16.05 -6.57
N LEU A 137 2.53 -16.75 -6.54
CA LEU A 137 2.38 -18.09 -5.98
C LEU A 137 2.37 -19.11 -7.12
N MET A 138 3.39 -19.98 -7.16
CA MET A 138 3.62 -20.95 -8.23
C MET A 138 3.39 -22.38 -7.74
N THR A 139 2.49 -23.13 -8.38
CA THR A 139 2.31 -24.55 -8.07
C THR A 139 3.39 -25.41 -8.72
N VAL A 140 4.05 -26.24 -7.92
CA VAL A 140 5.03 -27.25 -8.37
C VAL A 140 4.47 -28.65 -8.20
N PRO A 141 4.74 -29.58 -9.15
CA PRO A 141 4.17 -30.92 -9.10
C PRO A 141 4.76 -31.75 -7.95
N MET A 142 3.89 -32.36 -7.16
CA MET A 142 4.20 -33.34 -6.10
C MET A 142 3.64 -34.73 -6.44
N ILE A 143 2.69 -34.82 -7.37
CA ILE A 143 2.04 -36.09 -7.80
C ILE A 143 3.01 -37.09 -8.48
N GLY A 144 4.24 -36.68 -8.78
CA GLY A 144 5.30 -37.54 -9.32
C GLY A 144 5.27 -37.74 -10.83
N TRP A 145 4.22 -37.29 -11.53
CA TRP A 145 4.04 -37.45 -12.97
C TRP A 145 3.60 -36.15 -13.64
N THR A 146 4.31 -35.69 -14.66
CA THR A 146 3.91 -34.54 -15.50
C THR A 146 3.76 -34.96 -16.95
N ALA A 147 3.12 -34.14 -17.79
CA ALA A 147 2.92 -34.44 -19.21
C ALA A 147 4.23 -34.83 -19.91
N ALA A 148 4.18 -35.88 -20.72
CA ALA A 148 5.32 -36.42 -21.47
C ALA A 148 5.58 -35.68 -22.79
N GLY A 149 4.58 -34.97 -23.32
CA GLY A 149 4.69 -34.27 -24.59
C GLY A 149 3.61 -33.22 -24.81
N ARG A 150 3.69 -32.54 -25.97
CA ARG A 150 2.73 -31.52 -26.42
C ARG A 150 1.73 -32.18 -27.36
N ASP A 151 0.47 -32.30 -26.95
CA ASP A 151 -0.63 -32.93 -27.70
C ASP A 151 -0.44 -34.42 -28.05
N SER A 152 0.34 -35.16 -27.26
CA SER A 152 0.78 -36.52 -27.63
C SER A 152 0.08 -37.67 -26.90
N GLY A 153 -0.52 -37.43 -25.74
CA GLY A 153 -1.03 -38.49 -24.86
C GLY A 153 -2.54 -38.45 -24.65
N CYS A 154 -3.16 -39.63 -24.55
CA CYS A 154 -4.52 -39.84 -24.03
C CYS A 154 -4.43 -40.83 -22.85
N GLY A 155 -4.82 -40.43 -21.64
CA GLY A 155 -4.74 -41.30 -20.46
C GLY A 155 -5.57 -42.58 -20.59
N PHE A 156 -6.68 -42.49 -21.34
CA PHE A 156 -7.56 -43.61 -21.66
C PHE A 156 -7.90 -43.66 -23.16
N SER A 157 -6.91 -44.00 -23.99
CA SER A 157 -7.11 -44.22 -25.44
C SER A 157 -8.24 -45.23 -25.75
N ILE A 158 -9.17 -44.86 -26.62
CA ILE A 158 -10.27 -45.72 -27.09
C ILE A 158 -9.73 -46.90 -27.88
N ALA A 159 -8.75 -46.66 -28.76
CA ALA A 159 -8.11 -47.71 -29.54
C ALA A 159 -7.46 -48.77 -28.65
N LYS A 160 -7.01 -48.40 -27.44
CA LYS A 160 -6.37 -49.32 -26.49
C LYS A 160 -7.35 -49.96 -25.51
N TYR A 161 -8.26 -49.18 -24.93
CA TYR A 161 -9.11 -49.62 -23.82
C TYR A 161 -10.57 -49.92 -24.21
N GLY A 162 -10.91 -49.75 -25.49
CA GLY A 162 -12.23 -50.00 -26.03
C GLY A 162 -13.19 -48.82 -25.87
N PRO A 163 -14.48 -49.00 -26.25
CA PRO A 163 -15.49 -47.95 -26.18
C PRO A 163 -15.66 -47.37 -24.79
N GLN A 164 -15.97 -46.08 -24.70
CA GLN A 164 -16.18 -45.34 -23.46
C GLN A 164 -17.44 -44.47 -23.57
N GLN A 165 -17.93 -43.95 -22.43
CA GLN A 165 -19.15 -43.13 -22.39
C GLN A 165 -19.00 -41.82 -23.16
N GLU A 166 -17.82 -41.21 -23.08
CA GLU A 166 -17.51 -39.94 -23.72
C GLU A 166 -16.05 -39.91 -24.20
N THR A 167 -15.80 -39.08 -25.21
CA THR A 167 -14.50 -38.78 -25.79
C THR A 167 -14.40 -37.31 -26.12
N ASP A 168 -13.20 -36.76 -26.35
CA ASP A 168 -13.05 -35.50 -27.08
C ASP A 168 -13.37 -35.73 -28.57
N ALA A 169 -14.65 -35.90 -28.87
CA ALA A 169 -15.14 -36.21 -30.20
C ALA A 169 -14.80 -35.12 -31.23
N GLN A 170 -14.51 -33.90 -30.77
CA GLN A 170 -14.26 -32.76 -31.65
C GLN A 170 -12.79 -32.66 -32.08
N TRP A 171 -11.85 -32.87 -31.15
CA TRP A 171 -10.43 -32.60 -31.42
C TRP A 171 -9.55 -33.83 -31.32
N ARG A 172 -9.84 -34.75 -30.41
CA ARG A 172 -9.04 -35.93 -30.13
C ARG A 172 -9.95 -37.15 -29.87
N PRO A 173 -10.62 -37.69 -30.91
CA PRO A 173 -11.65 -38.72 -30.71
C PRO A 173 -11.16 -40.03 -30.08
N ASP A 174 -9.84 -40.27 -30.08
CA ASP A 174 -9.24 -41.41 -29.39
C ASP A 174 -9.10 -41.19 -27.88
N CYS A 175 -9.14 -39.96 -27.39
CA CYS A 175 -9.02 -39.68 -25.96
C CYS A 175 -10.41 -39.81 -25.29
N GLY A 176 -10.54 -40.85 -24.46
CA GLY A 176 -11.77 -41.14 -23.73
C GLY A 176 -11.76 -40.69 -22.27
N ASN A 177 -12.93 -40.65 -21.64
CA ASN A 177 -13.11 -40.20 -20.25
C ASN A 177 -12.73 -41.24 -19.17
N GLY A 178 -12.20 -42.39 -19.57
CA GLY A 178 -11.81 -43.50 -18.72
C GLY A 178 -12.98 -44.27 -18.10
N LYS A 179 -14.20 -44.18 -18.65
CA LYS A 179 -15.40 -44.92 -18.19
C LYS A 179 -15.99 -45.74 -19.32
N LYS A 180 -16.15 -47.05 -19.11
CA LYS A 180 -16.79 -47.97 -20.06
C LYS A 180 -18.28 -47.64 -20.22
N PRO A 181 -18.97 -48.12 -21.28
CA PRO A 181 -20.38 -47.80 -21.52
C PRO A 181 -21.32 -48.19 -20.37
N ASP A 182 -20.95 -49.21 -19.58
CA ASP A 182 -21.68 -49.67 -18.39
C ASP A 182 -21.40 -48.82 -17.12
N GLY A 183 -20.56 -47.79 -17.22
CA GLY A 183 -20.15 -46.91 -16.12
C GLY A 183 -18.98 -47.41 -15.30
N THR A 184 -18.45 -48.62 -15.56
CA THR A 184 -17.26 -49.11 -14.87
C THR A 184 -16.01 -48.34 -15.27
N LEU A 185 -15.16 -48.06 -14.29
CA LEU A 185 -13.90 -47.33 -14.53
C LEU A 185 -12.89 -48.23 -15.25
N ILE A 186 -12.17 -47.67 -16.24
CA ILE A 186 -10.99 -48.31 -16.81
C ILE A 186 -9.85 -48.24 -15.78
N THR A 187 -9.14 -49.35 -15.58
CA THR A 187 -8.02 -49.48 -14.64
C THR A 187 -6.84 -50.19 -15.31
N GLY A 188 -5.64 -50.07 -14.73
CA GLY A 188 -4.43 -50.72 -15.22
C GLY A 188 -3.77 -50.05 -16.43
N ASN A 189 -4.18 -48.82 -16.77
CA ASN A 189 -3.46 -48.00 -17.73
C ASN A 189 -2.09 -47.60 -17.16
N ALA A 190 -1.07 -47.48 -18.00
CA ALA A 190 0.26 -47.10 -17.56
C ALA A 190 0.39 -45.56 -17.52
N PRO A 191 0.90 -44.96 -16.43
CA PRO A 191 1.14 -43.52 -16.36
C PRO A 191 2.00 -42.99 -17.52
N THR A 192 2.94 -43.83 -18.00
CA THR A 192 3.86 -43.51 -19.10
C THR A 192 3.20 -43.26 -20.46
N GLU A 193 1.90 -43.50 -20.59
CA GLU A 193 1.15 -43.22 -21.82
C GLU A 193 0.90 -41.73 -22.05
N THR A 194 0.82 -40.96 -20.97
CA THR A 194 0.67 -39.50 -20.97
C THR A 194 1.82 -38.80 -20.26
N SER A 195 2.65 -39.53 -19.51
CA SER A 195 3.42 -38.91 -18.44
C SER A 195 4.86 -39.35 -18.36
N THR A 196 5.70 -38.43 -17.88
CA THR A 196 7.10 -38.69 -17.53
C THR A 196 7.30 -38.43 -16.03
N PRO A 197 8.22 -39.15 -15.36
CA PRO A 197 8.49 -38.92 -13.95
C PRO A 197 8.93 -37.47 -13.68
N ALA A 198 8.36 -36.88 -12.62
CA ALA A 198 8.65 -35.53 -12.16
C ALA A 198 8.76 -35.53 -10.62
N GLY A 199 9.92 -35.99 -10.13
CA GLY A 199 10.23 -36.02 -8.70
C GLY A 199 10.92 -34.75 -8.19
N PRO A 200 11.48 -34.79 -6.97
CA PRO A 200 12.12 -33.65 -6.32
C PRO A 200 13.20 -32.94 -7.17
N ASP A 201 14.03 -33.70 -7.90
CA ASP A 201 15.06 -33.11 -8.78
C ASP A 201 14.47 -32.31 -9.95
N PHE A 202 13.30 -32.72 -10.45
CA PHE A 202 12.58 -31.97 -11.48
C PHE A 202 12.11 -30.62 -10.94
N VAL A 203 11.53 -30.62 -9.73
CA VAL A 203 11.06 -29.40 -9.05
C VAL A 203 12.23 -28.48 -8.70
N LYS A 204 13.31 -29.03 -8.12
CA LYS A 204 14.53 -28.27 -7.82
C LYS A 204 15.09 -27.59 -9.06
N GLY A 205 15.15 -28.31 -10.17
CA GLY A 205 15.59 -27.77 -11.46
C GLY A 205 14.67 -26.67 -12.00
N TRP A 206 13.37 -26.73 -11.71
CA TRP A 206 12.44 -25.65 -12.10
C TRP A 206 12.62 -24.40 -11.24
N VAL A 207 12.74 -24.55 -9.91
CA VAL A 207 12.99 -23.40 -9.01
C VAL A 207 14.31 -22.73 -9.36
N GLN A 208 15.39 -23.49 -9.57
CA GLN A 208 16.68 -22.94 -10.01
C GLN A 208 16.60 -22.20 -11.36
N TYR A 209 15.77 -22.70 -12.29
CA TYR A 209 15.52 -22.01 -13.54
C TYR A 209 14.83 -20.66 -13.29
N LEU A 210 13.76 -20.62 -12.49
CA LEU A 210 13.06 -19.38 -12.13
C LEU A 210 13.99 -18.40 -11.41
N ASP A 211 14.82 -18.87 -10.50
CA ASP A 211 15.82 -18.05 -9.80
C ASP A 211 16.81 -17.43 -10.78
N SER A 212 17.27 -18.21 -11.76
CA SER A 212 18.20 -17.73 -12.78
C SER A 212 17.57 -16.67 -13.70
N ALA A 213 16.27 -16.79 -13.98
CA ALA A 213 15.53 -15.89 -14.85
C ALA A 213 15.08 -14.61 -14.15
N TYR A 214 14.67 -14.69 -12.87
CA TYR A 214 13.96 -13.61 -12.18
C TYR A 214 14.59 -13.19 -10.84
N GLY A 215 15.67 -13.84 -10.42
CA GLY A 215 16.29 -13.70 -9.09
C GLY A 215 15.67 -14.66 -8.08
N THR A 216 16.36 -14.88 -6.95
CA THR A 216 15.84 -15.66 -5.82
C THR A 216 14.69 -14.91 -5.13
N ALA A 217 13.90 -15.61 -4.32
CA ALA A 217 12.85 -15.06 -3.46
C ALA A 217 13.35 -13.88 -2.61
N SER A 218 14.58 -13.96 -2.07
CA SER A 218 15.21 -12.87 -1.31
C SER A 218 15.55 -11.64 -2.15
N SER A 219 15.67 -11.79 -3.47
CA SER A 219 15.99 -10.75 -4.45
C SER A 219 14.76 -10.28 -5.24
N GLY A 220 13.54 -10.62 -4.79
CA GLY A 220 12.29 -10.25 -5.46
C GLY A 220 11.89 -11.16 -6.62
N GLY A 221 12.41 -12.38 -6.65
CA GLY A 221 11.95 -13.47 -7.51
C GLY A 221 10.64 -14.12 -7.06
N VAL A 222 10.34 -15.30 -7.60
CA VAL A 222 9.18 -16.09 -7.18
C VAL A 222 9.41 -16.55 -5.74
N ARG A 223 8.51 -16.13 -4.83
CA ARG A 223 8.66 -16.40 -3.39
C ARG A 223 7.83 -17.58 -2.92
N PHE A 224 6.63 -17.77 -3.46
CA PHE A 224 5.65 -18.69 -2.88
C PHE A 224 5.44 -19.90 -3.79
N TYR A 225 5.45 -21.09 -3.21
CA TYR A 225 5.30 -22.35 -3.94
C TYR A 225 4.24 -23.26 -3.32
N ASN A 226 3.16 -23.54 -4.05
CA ASN A 226 2.21 -24.58 -3.67
C ASN A 226 2.84 -25.95 -3.95
N LEU A 227 2.73 -26.85 -2.97
CA LEU A 227 3.14 -28.25 -3.11
C LEU A 227 1.98 -29.02 -3.76
N ASP A 228 1.89 -28.88 -5.08
CA ASP A 228 0.82 -29.41 -5.94
C ASP A 228 -0.56 -28.77 -5.66
N ASN A 229 -1.64 -29.48 -5.95
CA ASN A 229 -3.02 -29.01 -5.86
C ASN A 229 -3.96 -30.18 -5.56
N GLU A 230 -4.75 -30.05 -4.50
CA GLU A 230 -5.80 -30.99 -4.08
C GLU A 230 -5.34 -32.46 -4.11
N PRO A 231 -4.24 -32.81 -3.41
CA PRO A 231 -3.68 -34.14 -3.45
C PRO A 231 -4.67 -35.21 -2.98
N ASP A 232 -5.55 -34.86 -2.06
CA ASP A 232 -6.60 -35.74 -1.57
C ASP A 232 -7.71 -36.01 -2.61
N LEU A 233 -7.71 -35.34 -3.77
CA LEU A 233 -8.56 -35.65 -4.93
C LEU A 233 -7.83 -36.29 -6.11
N TRP A 234 -6.51 -36.54 -6.03
CA TRP A 234 -5.74 -37.10 -7.15
C TRP A 234 -6.34 -38.40 -7.72
N PHE A 235 -6.93 -39.24 -6.87
CA PHE A 235 -7.61 -40.48 -7.27
C PHE A 235 -8.84 -40.30 -8.16
N GLY A 236 -9.43 -39.11 -8.17
CA GLY A 236 -10.49 -38.71 -9.08
C GLY A 236 -9.91 -37.91 -10.25
N THR A 237 -9.30 -36.76 -9.93
CA THR A 237 -8.87 -35.74 -10.90
C THR A 237 -7.75 -36.23 -11.82
N HIS A 238 -6.80 -37.01 -11.27
CA HIS A 238 -5.61 -37.51 -11.96
C HIS A 238 -5.54 -39.04 -11.91
N ARG A 239 -6.71 -39.68 -11.97
CA ARG A 239 -6.86 -41.14 -11.90
C ARG A 239 -6.04 -41.91 -12.94
N ASP A 240 -5.70 -41.27 -14.06
CA ASP A 240 -4.84 -41.84 -15.09
C ASP A 240 -3.42 -42.16 -14.58
N VAL A 241 -2.90 -41.39 -13.62
CA VAL A 241 -1.55 -41.61 -13.05
C VAL A 241 -1.55 -41.96 -11.57
N HIS A 242 -2.59 -41.57 -10.85
CA HIS A 242 -2.69 -41.72 -9.40
C HIS A 242 -4.09 -42.22 -9.04
N PRO A 243 -4.44 -43.51 -9.28
CA PRO A 243 -5.81 -44.02 -9.13
C PRO A 243 -6.24 -44.34 -7.68
N THR A 244 -5.32 -44.28 -6.73
CA THR A 244 -5.55 -44.60 -5.31
C THR A 244 -5.31 -43.34 -4.50
N GLY A 245 -6.24 -42.93 -3.64
CA GLY A 245 -6.07 -41.69 -2.89
C GLY A 245 -4.78 -41.72 -2.05
N PRO A 246 -4.00 -40.63 -2.01
CA PRO A 246 -2.77 -40.64 -1.23
C PRO A 246 -3.10 -40.78 0.26
N GLY A 247 -2.34 -41.65 0.93
CA GLY A 247 -2.46 -41.86 2.36
C GLY A 247 -1.63 -40.88 3.19
N TYR A 248 -1.72 -40.98 4.52
CA TYR A 248 -0.97 -40.13 5.45
C TYR A 248 0.55 -40.20 5.18
N ASP A 249 1.11 -41.40 5.12
CA ASP A 249 2.55 -41.61 4.89
C ASP A 249 3.02 -41.07 3.53
N GLU A 250 2.26 -41.30 2.46
CA GLU A 250 2.60 -40.79 1.13
C GLU A 250 2.61 -39.26 1.09
N MET A 251 1.62 -38.63 1.74
CA MET A 251 1.55 -37.18 1.86
C MET A 251 2.74 -36.61 2.64
N ARG A 252 3.15 -37.26 3.73
CA ARG A 252 4.36 -36.89 4.48
C ARG A 252 5.59 -36.99 3.58
N ASP A 253 5.82 -38.16 2.98
CA ASP A 253 7.07 -38.44 2.27
C ASP A 253 7.22 -37.56 1.02
N SER A 254 6.13 -37.35 0.28
CA SER A 254 6.11 -36.47 -0.89
C SER A 254 6.33 -35.01 -0.50
N THR A 255 5.67 -34.55 0.57
CA THR A 255 5.89 -33.18 1.09
C THR A 255 7.34 -32.99 1.52
N TYR A 256 7.89 -33.90 2.31
CA TYR A 256 9.28 -33.84 2.76
C TYR A 256 10.25 -33.72 1.59
N ALA A 257 10.06 -34.56 0.57
CA ALA A 257 10.96 -34.62 -0.57
C ALA A 257 10.85 -33.36 -1.46
N VAL A 258 9.64 -32.95 -1.82
CA VAL A 258 9.42 -31.82 -2.75
C VAL A 258 9.68 -30.47 -2.07
N ALA A 259 9.20 -30.28 -0.84
CA ALA A 259 9.44 -29.02 -0.13
C ALA A 259 10.92 -28.81 0.20
N ALA A 260 11.64 -29.87 0.59
CA ALA A 260 13.09 -29.78 0.78
C ALA A 260 13.82 -29.43 -0.53
N ALA A 261 13.38 -30.00 -1.66
CA ALA A 261 13.94 -29.69 -2.97
C ALA A 261 13.71 -28.23 -3.40
N VAL A 262 12.53 -27.66 -3.12
CA VAL A 262 12.27 -26.21 -3.32
C VAL A 262 13.23 -25.39 -2.48
N LYS A 263 13.32 -25.69 -1.17
CA LYS A 263 14.19 -24.96 -0.25
C LYS A 263 15.68 -25.10 -0.62
N ASP A 264 16.07 -26.24 -1.21
CA ASP A 264 17.45 -26.49 -1.63
C ASP A 264 17.85 -25.69 -2.87
N ALA A 265 16.88 -25.39 -3.73
CA ALA A 265 17.07 -24.44 -4.81
C ALA A 265 17.14 -23.02 -4.25
N ASP A 266 16.16 -22.64 -3.42
CA ASP A 266 16.08 -21.33 -2.79
C ASP A 266 15.68 -21.43 -1.31
N PRO A 267 16.62 -21.21 -0.36
CA PRO A 267 16.32 -21.24 1.07
C PRO A 267 15.31 -20.18 1.54
N ALA A 268 15.12 -19.09 0.78
CA ALA A 268 14.19 -18.02 1.10
C ALA A 268 12.79 -18.22 0.49
N ALA A 269 12.63 -19.17 -0.43
CA ALA A 269 11.31 -19.54 -0.96
C ALA A 269 10.42 -20.07 0.16
N GLN A 270 9.12 -19.83 0.07
CA GLN A 270 8.09 -20.23 1.03
C GLN A 270 7.19 -21.29 0.42
N THR A 271 7.02 -22.43 1.11
CA THR A 271 6.23 -23.57 0.66
C THR A 271 4.86 -23.60 1.37
N LEU A 272 3.83 -23.93 0.60
CA LEU A 272 2.43 -23.95 1.01
C LEU A 272 1.86 -25.36 0.76
N GLY A 273 1.27 -25.96 1.79
CA GLY A 273 0.72 -27.32 1.73
C GLY A 273 -0.25 -27.63 2.87
N PRO A 274 -1.08 -28.67 2.76
CA PRO A 274 -1.11 -29.66 1.69
C PRO A 274 -1.88 -29.22 0.43
N VAL A 275 -2.49 -28.02 0.43
CA VAL A 275 -3.33 -27.51 -0.68
C VAL A 275 -4.57 -28.40 -0.86
N GLY A 276 -5.21 -28.80 0.24
CA GLY A 276 -6.38 -29.70 0.21
C GLY A 276 -7.62 -29.02 -0.36
N TRP A 277 -8.57 -29.80 -0.88
CA TRP A 277 -9.75 -29.26 -1.58
C TRP A 277 -10.82 -28.65 -0.66
N GLY A 278 -10.78 -28.91 0.66
CA GLY A 278 -11.79 -28.35 1.56
C GLY A 278 -11.89 -28.96 2.94
N PHE A 279 -13.10 -28.94 3.50
CA PHE A 279 -13.35 -29.37 4.87
C PHE A 279 -12.89 -30.81 5.17
N ASN A 280 -13.07 -31.73 4.22
CA ASN A 280 -12.64 -33.12 4.41
C ASN A 280 -11.12 -33.26 4.45
N SER A 281 -10.37 -32.39 3.79
CA SER A 281 -8.90 -32.38 3.80
C SER A 281 -8.36 -32.10 5.20
N LEU A 282 -9.12 -31.40 6.06
CA LEU A 282 -8.75 -31.24 7.46
C LEU A 282 -8.82 -32.54 8.27
N VAL A 283 -9.67 -33.48 7.84
CA VAL A 283 -10.11 -34.62 8.65
C VAL A 283 -9.54 -35.94 8.12
N TYR A 284 -9.55 -36.16 6.81
CA TYR A 284 -9.30 -37.45 6.17
C TYR A 284 -8.23 -37.33 5.08
N SER A 285 -7.39 -38.36 4.93
CA SER A 285 -6.51 -38.48 3.76
C SER A 285 -7.30 -38.75 2.49
N GLY A 286 -6.66 -38.58 1.32
CA GLY A 286 -7.27 -38.96 0.04
C GLY A 286 -7.66 -40.43 0.01
N LEU A 287 -6.86 -41.32 0.62
CA LEU A 287 -7.17 -42.74 0.74
C LEU A 287 -8.47 -42.99 1.51
N ASP A 288 -8.60 -42.36 2.68
CA ASP A 288 -9.82 -42.48 3.50
C ASP A 288 -11.03 -41.89 2.77
N GLN A 289 -10.88 -40.75 2.10
CA GLN A 289 -11.95 -40.14 1.30
C GLN A 289 -12.42 -41.06 0.18
N GLN A 290 -11.48 -41.71 -0.54
CA GLN A 290 -11.80 -42.67 -1.58
C GLN A 290 -12.53 -43.90 -1.03
N VAL A 291 -11.98 -44.52 0.01
CA VAL A 291 -12.49 -45.78 0.57
C VAL A 291 -13.84 -45.56 1.26
N CYS A 292 -13.95 -44.56 2.13
CA CYS A 292 -15.19 -44.29 2.84
C CYS A 292 -16.25 -43.63 1.95
N GLY A 293 -15.86 -42.93 0.88
CA GLY A 293 -16.79 -42.49 -0.17
C GLY A 293 -17.49 -43.65 -0.86
N GLN A 294 -16.83 -44.79 -1.04
CA GLN A 294 -17.40 -46.00 -1.63
C GLN A 294 -18.19 -46.84 -0.63
N GLN A 295 -17.67 -47.00 0.59
CA GLN A 295 -18.29 -47.87 1.61
C GLN A 295 -19.46 -47.20 2.34
N GLY A 296 -19.38 -45.88 2.53
CA GLY A 296 -20.36 -45.10 3.29
C GLY A 296 -20.46 -45.52 4.77
N GLY A 297 -21.51 -45.03 5.43
CA GLY A 297 -21.93 -45.46 6.76
C GLY A 297 -20.82 -45.39 7.82
N SER A 298 -20.59 -46.51 8.51
CA SER A 298 -19.65 -46.61 9.63
C SER A 298 -18.18 -46.40 9.25
N CYS A 299 -17.82 -46.41 7.96
CA CYS A 299 -16.44 -46.15 7.54
C CYS A 299 -15.97 -44.77 8.03
N TRP A 300 -16.81 -43.74 7.90
CA TRP A 300 -16.50 -42.38 8.34
C TRP A 300 -16.29 -42.26 9.86
N SER A 301 -16.76 -43.23 10.65
CA SER A 301 -16.54 -43.25 12.10
C SER A 301 -15.21 -43.89 12.50
N ASN A 302 -14.61 -44.70 11.62
CA ASN A 302 -13.30 -45.31 11.83
C ASN A 302 -12.60 -45.55 10.47
N PRO A 303 -12.15 -44.49 9.79
CA PRO A 303 -11.51 -44.60 8.49
C PRO A 303 -10.23 -45.43 8.58
N PRO A 304 -9.92 -46.28 7.58
CA PRO A 304 -8.84 -47.25 7.69
C PRO A 304 -7.44 -46.63 7.83
N ASP A 305 -7.14 -45.56 7.10
CA ASP A 305 -5.84 -44.91 7.12
C ASP A 305 -5.68 -44.09 8.41
N ALA A 306 -6.69 -43.29 8.79
CA ALA A 306 -6.72 -42.66 10.10
C ALA A 306 -6.57 -43.66 11.26
N ALA A 307 -7.24 -44.82 11.20
CA ALA A 307 -7.12 -45.88 12.21
C ALA A 307 -5.70 -46.47 12.27
N ALA A 308 -5.04 -46.63 11.12
CA ALA A 308 -3.63 -47.04 11.07
C ALA A 308 -2.69 -45.99 11.70
N HIS A 309 -3.11 -44.73 11.77
CA HIS A 309 -2.38 -43.60 12.35
C HIS A 309 -2.90 -43.19 13.73
N GLY A 310 -3.47 -44.15 14.49
CA GLY A 310 -3.90 -43.94 15.87
C GLY A 310 -5.20 -43.13 16.02
N GLY A 311 -5.98 -43.02 14.95
CA GLY A 311 -7.25 -42.28 14.92
C GLY A 311 -7.10 -40.76 14.89
N LEU A 312 -5.89 -40.25 14.62
CA LEU A 312 -5.67 -38.82 14.43
C LEU A 312 -6.28 -38.35 13.11
N GLN A 313 -6.87 -37.15 13.12
CA GLN A 313 -7.30 -36.46 11.90
C GLN A 313 -6.09 -36.06 11.05
N PHE A 314 -6.31 -35.90 9.75
CA PHE A 314 -5.22 -35.67 8.80
C PHE A 314 -4.43 -34.38 9.06
N ALA A 315 -5.09 -33.22 9.16
CA ALA A 315 -4.39 -31.94 9.34
C ALA A 315 -3.51 -31.87 10.61
N PRO A 316 -3.98 -32.23 11.83
CA PRO A 316 -3.10 -32.22 12.99
C PRO A 316 -1.93 -33.20 12.85
N TRP A 317 -2.15 -34.38 12.26
CA TRP A 317 -1.07 -35.34 11.99
C TRP A 317 -0.05 -34.77 10.99
N TYR A 318 -0.51 -34.19 9.88
CA TYR A 318 0.34 -33.59 8.84
C TYR A 318 1.23 -32.49 9.41
N LEU A 319 0.64 -31.56 10.18
CA LEU A 319 1.37 -30.48 10.85
C LEU A 319 2.40 -31.01 11.86
N GLN A 320 2.06 -32.05 12.64
CA GLN A 320 3.02 -32.70 13.54
C GLN A 320 4.20 -33.29 12.75
N LYS A 321 3.95 -33.91 11.59
CA LYS A 321 5.03 -34.42 10.73
C LYS A 321 5.89 -33.31 10.15
N MET A 322 5.33 -32.19 9.73
CA MET A 322 6.16 -31.07 9.25
C MET A 322 7.01 -30.46 10.37
N LYS A 323 6.50 -30.43 11.61
CA LYS A 323 7.26 -30.04 12.80
C LYS A 323 8.38 -31.03 13.15
N GLU A 324 8.10 -32.33 13.12
CA GLU A 324 9.11 -33.38 13.33
C GLU A 324 10.26 -33.25 12.33
N TYR A 325 9.95 -32.93 11.06
CA TYR A 325 10.97 -32.65 10.05
C TYR A 325 11.85 -31.45 10.44
N GLU A 326 11.24 -30.33 10.80
CA GLU A 326 12.01 -29.13 11.20
C GLU A 326 12.90 -29.41 12.41
N GLN A 327 12.42 -30.16 13.39
CA GLN A 327 13.21 -30.55 14.57
C GLN A 327 14.39 -31.46 14.20
N ALA A 328 14.19 -32.40 13.28
CA ALA A 328 15.24 -33.33 12.86
C ALA A 328 16.30 -32.69 11.97
N HIS A 329 15.93 -31.68 11.16
CA HIS A 329 16.80 -31.11 10.13
C HIS A 329 17.23 -29.66 10.40
N GLY A 330 16.67 -29.02 11.43
CA GLY A 330 16.89 -27.59 11.72
C GLY A 330 16.37 -26.67 10.62
N ARG A 331 15.35 -27.10 9.86
CA ARG A 331 14.86 -26.41 8.67
C ARG A 331 13.35 -26.54 8.50
N ARG A 332 12.66 -25.41 8.40
CA ARG A 332 11.24 -25.35 8.05
C ARG A 332 11.01 -25.67 6.57
N ILE A 333 10.12 -26.63 6.32
CA ILE A 333 9.67 -27.03 4.97
C ILE A 333 8.18 -26.78 4.72
N LEU A 334 7.47 -26.26 5.71
CA LEU A 334 6.09 -25.79 5.54
C LEU A 334 6.00 -24.39 6.17
N ASP A 335 5.85 -23.38 5.31
CA ASP A 335 5.72 -22.00 5.73
C ASP A 335 4.26 -21.60 5.89
N TYR A 336 3.37 -22.11 5.04
CA TYR A 336 1.92 -21.96 5.18
C TYR A 336 1.22 -23.30 5.20
N PHE A 337 0.28 -23.45 6.12
CA PHE A 337 -0.77 -24.45 6.03
C PHE A 337 -1.85 -23.93 5.07
N ASP A 338 -2.12 -24.66 4.00
CA ASP A 338 -2.93 -24.19 2.87
C ASP A 338 -4.07 -25.16 2.54
N GLU A 339 -5.27 -24.61 2.39
CA GLU A 339 -6.51 -25.33 2.11
C GLU A 339 -7.39 -24.51 1.15
N HIS A 340 -8.21 -25.18 0.36
CA HIS A 340 -9.26 -24.54 -0.44
C HIS A 340 -10.56 -24.47 0.37
N ILE A 341 -11.47 -23.59 -0.05
CA ILE A 341 -12.85 -23.61 0.47
C ILE A 341 -13.87 -23.10 -0.55
N TYR A 342 -14.80 -23.98 -0.89
CA TYR A 342 -16.01 -23.65 -1.64
C TYR A 342 -17.24 -23.99 -0.80
N PRO A 343 -18.25 -23.10 -0.72
CA PRO A 343 -19.51 -23.39 -0.05
C PRO A 343 -20.13 -24.68 -0.60
N GLN A 344 -20.44 -25.61 0.30
CA GLN A 344 -21.00 -26.93 -0.04
C GLN A 344 -22.53 -26.89 -0.20
N GLN A 345 -23.14 -25.74 0.09
CA GLN A 345 -24.54 -25.49 -0.10
C GLN A 345 -24.91 -25.48 -1.59
N SER A 346 -26.04 -26.11 -1.93
CA SER A 346 -26.52 -26.23 -3.31
C SER A 346 -26.59 -24.86 -4.00
N GLY A 347 -25.89 -24.73 -5.13
CA GLY A 347 -25.94 -23.54 -6.00
C GLY A 347 -25.13 -22.33 -5.53
N VAL A 348 -24.63 -22.31 -4.28
CA VAL A 348 -23.97 -21.13 -3.72
C VAL A 348 -22.70 -20.78 -4.49
N SER A 349 -21.75 -21.72 -4.62
CA SER A 349 -20.51 -21.53 -5.39
C SER A 349 -20.70 -21.36 -6.90
N GLY A 350 -21.93 -21.57 -7.41
CA GLY A 350 -22.29 -21.41 -8.81
C GLY A 350 -22.85 -20.02 -9.15
N SER A 351 -23.56 -19.95 -10.27
CA SER A 351 -24.21 -18.73 -10.78
C SER A 351 -25.69 -18.61 -10.42
N ALA A 352 -26.20 -19.44 -9.50
CA ALA A 352 -27.62 -19.45 -9.15
C ALA A 352 -28.00 -18.14 -8.44
N ASP A 353 -29.06 -17.50 -8.94
CA ASP A 353 -29.51 -16.15 -8.59
C ASP A 353 -30.92 -16.13 -7.98
N ASP A 354 -31.51 -17.28 -7.64
CA ASP A 354 -32.78 -17.30 -6.94
C ASP A 354 -32.66 -16.75 -5.52
N ALA A 355 -33.76 -16.19 -4.99
CA ALA A 355 -33.76 -15.49 -3.70
C ALA A 355 -33.31 -16.37 -2.51
N ALA A 356 -33.55 -17.68 -2.56
CA ALA A 356 -33.13 -18.59 -1.50
C ALA A 356 -31.62 -18.82 -1.53
N THR A 357 -31.06 -19.01 -2.72
CA THR A 357 -29.60 -19.13 -2.92
C THR A 357 -28.89 -17.81 -2.58
N GLN A 358 -29.42 -16.65 -2.99
CA GLN A 358 -28.85 -15.34 -2.62
C GLN A 358 -28.77 -15.17 -1.10
N ALA A 359 -29.89 -15.38 -0.40
CA ALA A 359 -29.91 -15.31 1.05
C ALA A 359 -28.94 -16.32 1.69
N LEU A 360 -28.74 -17.50 1.08
CA LEU A 360 -27.83 -18.53 1.59
C LEU A 360 -26.37 -18.18 1.35
N ARG A 361 -26.05 -17.61 0.19
CA ARG A 361 -24.72 -17.10 -0.14
C ARG A 361 -24.25 -16.07 0.87
N LEU A 362 -25.09 -15.09 1.20
CA LEU A 362 -24.75 -14.00 2.12
C LEU A 362 -24.56 -14.43 3.58
N ARG A 363 -25.28 -15.46 4.05
CA ARG A 363 -25.16 -15.98 5.43
C ARG A 363 -24.11 -17.09 5.57
N SER A 364 -23.86 -17.86 4.51
CA SER A 364 -22.89 -18.97 4.53
C SER A 364 -21.44 -18.52 4.68
N THR A 365 -21.11 -17.25 4.44
CA THR A 365 -19.77 -16.69 4.74
C THR A 365 -19.39 -16.85 6.22
N ARG A 366 -20.38 -16.98 7.12
CA ARG A 366 -20.18 -17.30 8.54
C ARG A 366 -19.40 -18.58 8.76
N GLN A 367 -19.43 -19.54 7.83
CA GLN A 367 -18.66 -20.78 7.95
C GLN A 367 -17.14 -20.54 8.09
N LEU A 368 -16.66 -19.37 7.67
CA LEU A 368 -15.26 -18.96 7.80
C LEU A 368 -14.83 -18.62 9.23
N TRP A 369 -15.76 -18.26 10.13
CA TRP A 369 -15.40 -17.67 11.42
C TRP A 369 -16.34 -17.97 12.60
N ASP A 370 -17.62 -18.21 12.34
CA ASP A 370 -18.64 -18.23 13.38
C ASP A 370 -18.79 -19.65 13.99
N PRO A 371 -18.43 -19.85 15.27
CA PRO A 371 -18.57 -21.14 15.93
C PRO A 371 -20.03 -21.56 16.15
N SER A 372 -20.99 -20.66 15.99
CA SER A 372 -22.43 -20.92 16.17
C SER A 372 -23.16 -21.22 14.86
N TYR A 373 -22.55 -20.93 13.71
CA TYR A 373 -23.16 -21.22 12.41
C TYR A 373 -22.96 -22.70 12.06
N VAL A 374 -24.05 -23.46 12.08
CA VAL A 374 -24.08 -24.83 11.56
C VAL A 374 -24.19 -24.75 10.05
N ASP A 375 -23.20 -25.31 9.34
CA ASP A 375 -23.17 -25.26 7.89
C ASP A 375 -24.39 -25.95 7.26
N GLU A 376 -25.16 -25.22 6.45
CA GLU A 376 -26.41 -25.66 5.81
C GLU A 376 -26.18 -26.61 4.60
N SER A 377 -25.20 -27.51 4.70
CA SER A 377 -24.87 -28.53 3.70
C SER A 377 -24.78 -29.92 4.32
N TRP A 378 -24.21 -30.86 3.58
CA TRP A 378 -23.88 -32.19 4.10
C TRP A 378 -22.88 -32.15 5.28
N ILE A 379 -22.11 -31.06 5.44
CA ILE A 379 -21.17 -30.90 6.56
C ILE A 379 -21.92 -30.82 7.89
N ASN A 380 -23.05 -30.10 7.94
CA ASN A 380 -24.01 -30.05 9.04
C ASN A 380 -23.39 -29.88 10.44
N GLN A 381 -22.34 -29.06 10.56
CA GLN A 381 -21.69 -28.71 11.83
C GLN A 381 -20.98 -27.35 11.71
N PRO A 382 -20.61 -26.72 12.83
CA PRO A 382 -19.79 -25.51 12.79
C PRO A 382 -18.41 -25.76 12.17
N ILE A 383 -18.16 -25.14 11.03
CA ILE A 383 -16.87 -25.22 10.33
C ILE A 383 -15.85 -24.29 11.02
N GLN A 384 -16.20 -23.01 11.23
CA GLN A 384 -15.33 -21.96 11.77
C GLN A 384 -13.92 -22.00 11.15
N PHE A 385 -13.86 -22.00 9.82
CA PHE A 385 -12.72 -22.49 9.04
C PHE A 385 -11.39 -21.82 9.41
N VAL A 386 -11.33 -20.49 9.40
CA VAL A 386 -10.08 -19.75 9.70
C VAL A 386 -9.66 -19.95 11.17
N PRO A 387 -10.54 -19.75 12.18
CA PRO A 387 -10.21 -20.09 13.57
C PRO A 387 -9.79 -21.54 13.80
N ARG A 388 -10.46 -22.50 13.14
CA ARG A 388 -10.15 -23.93 13.25
C ARG A 388 -8.75 -24.21 12.75
N MET A 389 -8.40 -23.74 11.55
CA MET A 389 -7.07 -23.95 10.98
C MET A 389 -5.98 -23.25 11.79
N ARG A 390 -6.23 -22.02 12.28
CA ARG A 390 -5.29 -21.32 13.18
C ARG A 390 -5.04 -22.11 14.46
N SER A 391 -6.10 -22.65 15.06
CA SER A 391 -6.00 -23.50 16.26
C SER A 391 -5.22 -24.79 15.98
N LEU A 392 -5.41 -25.42 14.82
CA LEU A 392 -4.63 -26.58 14.41
C LEU A 392 -3.13 -26.24 14.28
N ILE A 393 -2.80 -25.09 13.67
CA ILE A 393 -1.42 -24.59 13.59
C ILE A 393 -0.84 -24.37 14.98
N ASP A 394 -1.51 -23.61 15.84
CA ASP A 394 -1.01 -23.24 17.17
C ASP A 394 -0.74 -24.46 18.06
N GLN A 395 -1.53 -25.53 17.89
CA GLN A 395 -1.36 -26.75 18.66
C GLN A 395 -0.27 -27.66 18.09
N ASN A 396 -0.16 -27.75 16.76
CA ASN A 396 0.62 -28.81 16.11
C ASN A 396 1.91 -28.30 15.49
N TYR A 397 1.93 -27.09 14.94
CA TYR A 397 3.12 -26.50 14.32
C TYR A 397 3.17 -24.96 14.43
N PRO A 398 3.41 -24.40 15.63
CA PRO A 398 3.45 -22.95 15.85
C PRO A 398 4.43 -22.23 14.91
N GLY A 399 4.06 -21.01 14.52
CA GLY A 399 4.85 -20.18 13.60
C GLY A 399 4.59 -20.44 12.10
N THR A 400 3.83 -21.48 11.77
CA THR A 400 3.31 -21.70 10.40
C THR A 400 2.24 -20.64 10.10
N LYS A 401 2.25 -20.07 8.91
CA LYS A 401 1.21 -19.16 8.41
C LYS A 401 0.01 -19.94 7.87
N LEU A 402 -1.06 -19.24 7.53
CA LEU A 402 -2.31 -19.82 7.04
C LEU A 402 -2.69 -19.23 5.69
N ALA A 403 -2.95 -20.09 4.72
CA ALA A 403 -3.37 -19.72 3.38
C ALA A 403 -4.74 -20.35 3.03
N ILE A 404 -5.48 -19.64 2.17
CA ILE A 404 -6.61 -20.19 1.42
C ILE A 404 -6.35 -19.96 -0.07
N SER A 405 -5.64 -20.87 -0.72
CA SER A 405 -5.21 -20.68 -2.12
C SER A 405 -6.34 -20.81 -3.16
N GLU A 406 -7.51 -21.30 -2.78
CA GLU A 406 -8.72 -21.18 -3.59
C GLU A 406 -9.96 -20.97 -2.74
N TYR A 407 -10.81 -20.05 -3.17
CA TYR A 407 -12.17 -19.93 -2.69
C TYR A 407 -13.07 -19.30 -3.74
N ASN A 408 -14.39 -19.53 -3.66
CA ASN A 408 -15.39 -18.76 -4.39
C ASN A 408 -16.79 -18.94 -3.81
N TRP A 409 -17.47 -17.82 -3.53
CA TRP A 409 -18.87 -17.81 -3.10
C TRP A 409 -19.88 -17.72 -4.24
N GLY A 410 -19.44 -17.70 -5.50
CA GLY A 410 -20.27 -17.70 -6.70
C GLY A 410 -20.84 -16.32 -7.08
N ALA A 411 -21.57 -16.29 -8.20
CA ALA A 411 -22.33 -15.15 -8.71
C ALA A 411 -21.58 -13.79 -8.71
N LEU A 412 -20.29 -13.78 -9.05
CA LEU A 412 -19.45 -12.57 -9.02
C LEU A 412 -19.92 -11.48 -9.98
N ASP A 413 -20.69 -11.81 -11.01
CA ASP A 413 -21.35 -10.91 -11.97
C ASP A 413 -22.68 -10.33 -11.46
N HIS A 414 -23.14 -10.76 -10.28
CA HIS A 414 -24.35 -10.29 -9.62
C HIS A 414 -24.02 -9.58 -8.29
N ILE A 415 -24.85 -8.60 -7.88
CA ILE A 415 -24.59 -7.82 -6.66
C ILE A 415 -24.44 -8.70 -5.42
N ASP A 416 -25.26 -9.76 -5.32
CA ASP A 416 -25.22 -10.74 -4.25
C ASP A 416 -23.84 -11.40 -4.06
N GLY A 417 -23.20 -11.86 -5.14
CA GLY A 417 -21.84 -12.39 -5.09
C GLY A 417 -20.80 -11.31 -4.79
N GLY A 418 -21.02 -10.07 -5.25
CA GLY A 418 -20.19 -8.92 -4.86
C GLY A 418 -20.24 -8.61 -3.35
N LEU A 419 -21.43 -8.66 -2.73
CA LEU A 419 -21.59 -8.48 -1.29
C LEU A 419 -20.94 -9.63 -0.50
N ALA A 420 -21.14 -10.87 -0.95
CA ALA A 420 -20.50 -12.04 -0.34
C ALA A 420 -18.97 -11.93 -0.43
N GLN A 421 -18.44 -11.51 -1.58
CA GLN A 421 -17.01 -11.30 -1.79
C GLN A 421 -16.45 -10.21 -0.85
N ALA A 422 -17.13 -9.07 -0.72
CA ALA A 422 -16.70 -8.01 0.21
C ALA A 422 -16.73 -8.48 1.67
N ASP A 423 -17.71 -9.30 2.03
CA ASP A 423 -17.82 -9.89 3.35
C ASP A 423 -16.68 -10.87 3.63
N VAL A 424 -16.35 -11.74 2.67
CA VAL A 424 -15.22 -12.68 2.74
C VAL A 424 -13.89 -11.93 2.93
N LEU A 425 -13.63 -10.87 2.16
CA LEU A 425 -12.41 -10.06 2.30
C LEU A 425 -12.31 -9.43 3.69
N GLY A 426 -13.42 -8.89 4.21
CA GLY A 426 -13.49 -8.35 5.57
C GLY A 426 -13.24 -9.42 6.65
N ILE A 427 -13.80 -10.62 6.47
CA ILE A 427 -13.59 -11.77 7.37
C ILE A 427 -12.13 -12.16 7.39
N PHE A 428 -11.49 -12.33 6.23
CA PHE A 428 -10.07 -12.70 6.16
C PHE A 428 -9.18 -11.71 6.91
N GLY A 429 -9.38 -10.42 6.69
CA GLY A 429 -8.61 -9.39 7.41
C GLY A 429 -8.86 -9.41 8.92
N ARG A 430 -10.11 -9.57 9.36
CA ARG A 430 -10.47 -9.62 10.79
C ARG A 430 -10.02 -10.90 11.50
N GLN A 431 -9.97 -12.03 10.78
CA GLN A 431 -9.56 -13.33 11.33
C GLN A 431 -8.03 -13.53 11.25
N GLY A 432 -7.31 -12.55 10.72
CA GLY A 432 -5.86 -12.58 10.56
C GLY A 432 -5.41 -13.71 9.65
N LEU A 433 -6.09 -13.97 8.54
CA LEU A 433 -5.60 -14.88 7.49
C LEU A 433 -4.33 -14.29 6.85
N ASP A 434 -3.37 -15.12 6.46
CA ASP A 434 -2.08 -14.64 5.93
C ASP A 434 -2.05 -14.55 4.40
N LEU A 435 -2.80 -15.40 3.68
CA LEU A 435 -2.85 -15.39 2.21
C LEU A 435 -4.19 -15.94 1.72
N ALA A 436 -4.75 -15.36 0.66
CA ALA A 436 -5.92 -15.93 -0.02
C ALA A 436 -5.95 -15.58 -1.50
N THR A 437 -6.45 -16.51 -2.33
CA THR A 437 -6.61 -16.26 -3.77
C THR A 437 -7.98 -16.72 -4.29
N LEU A 438 -8.78 -15.77 -4.80
CA LEU A 438 -10.10 -16.03 -5.40
C LEU A 438 -9.97 -16.90 -6.67
N TRP A 439 -10.87 -17.87 -6.87
CA TRP A 439 -10.96 -18.70 -8.06
C TRP A 439 -12.35 -18.66 -8.71
N SER A 440 -12.59 -18.27 -9.95
CA SER A 440 -11.78 -17.57 -10.94
C SER A 440 -12.03 -16.05 -10.84
N PRO A 441 -11.11 -15.20 -11.33
CA PRO A 441 -11.21 -13.76 -11.13
C PRO A 441 -12.40 -13.15 -11.89
N PRO A 442 -13.08 -12.15 -11.29
CA PRO A 442 -14.20 -11.44 -11.93
C PRO A 442 -13.72 -10.60 -13.11
N LYS A 443 -14.61 -10.26 -14.05
CA LYS A 443 -14.30 -9.19 -15.02
C LYS A 443 -14.23 -7.85 -14.28
N ALA A 444 -13.49 -6.91 -14.84
CA ALA A 444 -13.37 -5.58 -14.27
C ALA A 444 -14.71 -4.85 -14.07
N THR A 445 -15.77 -5.22 -14.82
CA THR A 445 -17.11 -4.62 -14.70
C THR A 445 -18.02 -5.34 -13.70
N ASP A 446 -17.62 -6.50 -13.21
CA ASP A 446 -18.48 -7.35 -12.38
C ASP A 446 -18.48 -6.87 -10.92
N PRO A 447 -19.59 -7.00 -10.17
CA PRO A 447 -19.67 -6.66 -8.75
C PRO A 447 -18.56 -7.27 -7.89
N GLY A 448 -18.11 -8.48 -8.21
CA GLY A 448 -16.96 -9.11 -7.56
C GLY A 448 -15.67 -8.28 -7.67
N ALA A 449 -15.41 -7.62 -8.80
CA ALA A 449 -14.25 -6.73 -8.93
C ALA A 449 -14.43 -5.44 -8.11
N TYR A 450 -15.66 -4.90 -8.04
CA TYR A 450 -15.95 -3.75 -7.18
C TYR A 450 -15.80 -4.07 -5.69
N ALA A 451 -16.06 -5.31 -5.26
CA ALA A 451 -15.75 -5.73 -3.91
C ALA A 451 -14.25 -5.57 -3.60
N PHE A 452 -13.34 -5.97 -4.51
CA PHE A 452 -11.91 -5.70 -4.35
C PHE A 452 -11.57 -4.22 -4.42
N ARG A 453 -12.20 -3.44 -5.31
CA ARG A 453 -11.99 -1.99 -5.37
C ARG A 453 -12.35 -1.30 -4.07
N MET A 454 -13.43 -1.70 -3.40
CA MET A 454 -13.76 -1.17 -2.07
C MET A 454 -12.62 -1.37 -1.06
N PHE A 455 -11.80 -2.42 -1.17
CA PHE A 455 -10.65 -2.59 -0.27
C PHE A 455 -9.33 -2.00 -0.80
N LEU A 456 -9.13 -1.92 -2.12
CA LEU A 456 -7.81 -1.64 -2.71
C LEU A 456 -7.74 -0.35 -3.54
N ASN A 457 -8.88 0.20 -3.96
CA ASN A 457 -8.96 1.34 -4.86
C ASN A 457 -10.35 2.03 -4.84
N TYR A 458 -10.90 2.33 -3.66
CA TYR A 458 -12.31 2.74 -3.53
C TYR A 458 -12.60 4.11 -4.19
N ASP A 459 -11.57 4.93 -4.39
CA ASP A 459 -11.65 6.29 -4.94
C ASP A 459 -11.12 6.40 -6.38
N GLY A 460 -10.64 5.29 -6.96
CA GLY A 460 -9.99 5.27 -8.27
C GLY A 460 -8.60 5.93 -8.30
N GLN A 461 -8.06 6.34 -7.16
CA GLN A 461 -6.75 6.99 -6.99
C GLN A 461 -5.81 6.17 -6.09
N GLY A 462 -6.20 4.95 -5.73
CA GLY A 462 -5.43 4.06 -4.88
C GLY A 462 -5.72 4.20 -3.38
N GLY A 463 -6.86 4.77 -2.99
CA GLY A 463 -7.35 4.68 -1.61
C GLY A 463 -7.62 3.23 -1.21
N THR A 464 -7.09 2.81 -0.07
CA THR A 464 -7.21 1.43 0.44
C THR A 464 -7.93 1.39 1.77
N PHE A 465 -8.56 0.27 2.08
CA PHE A 465 -8.91 -0.07 3.44
C PHE A 465 -7.64 -0.09 4.32
N GLY A 466 -7.81 0.07 5.64
CA GLY A 466 -6.70 0.03 6.59
C GLY A 466 -6.04 -1.35 6.67
N ASP A 467 -4.76 -1.35 7.04
CA ASP A 467 -3.87 -2.52 7.14
C ASP A 467 -3.68 -3.00 8.59
N THR A 468 -4.28 -2.34 9.58
CA THR A 468 -4.36 -2.81 10.96
C THR A 468 -5.82 -3.01 11.35
N SER A 469 -6.29 -4.25 11.39
CA SER A 469 -7.64 -4.59 11.85
C SER A 469 -7.89 -4.03 13.24
N VAL A 470 -9.09 -3.53 13.51
CA VAL A 470 -9.55 -3.11 14.84
C VAL A 470 -10.89 -3.76 15.16
N LYS A 471 -11.28 -3.74 16.44
CA LYS A 471 -12.54 -4.35 16.86
C LYS A 471 -13.73 -3.60 16.25
N ALA A 472 -14.51 -4.30 15.43
CA ALA A 472 -15.80 -3.85 14.92
C ALA A 472 -16.87 -4.92 15.18
N ALA A 473 -18.07 -4.50 15.57
CA ALA A 473 -19.18 -5.39 15.85
C ALA A 473 -20.51 -4.78 15.37
N SER A 474 -21.33 -5.63 14.78
CA SER A 474 -22.74 -5.36 14.46
C SER A 474 -23.62 -6.20 15.39
N ALA A 475 -24.74 -5.63 15.84
CA ALA A 475 -25.72 -6.39 16.61
C ALA A 475 -26.40 -7.52 15.80
N ASP A 476 -26.33 -7.46 14.46
CA ASP A 476 -26.84 -8.47 13.54
C ASP A 476 -25.99 -8.47 12.25
N GLN A 477 -24.90 -9.25 12.26
CA GLN A 477 -23.92 -9.34 11.17
C GLN A 477 -24.49 -10.01 9.90
N ASP A 478 -25.64 -10.69 10.01
CA ASP A 478 -26.35 -11.27 8.86
C ASP A 478 -27.09 -10.21 8.04
N LYS A 479 -27.41 -9.06 8.67
CA LYS A 479 -28.03 -7.91 8.00
C LYS A 479 -27.01 -6.84 7.62
N LEU A 480 -26.28 -6.33 8.60
CA LEU A 480 -25.19 -5.37 8.39
C LEU A 480 -23.90 -5.98 8.90
N SER A 481 -23.06 -6.50 8.01
CA SER A 481 -21.71 -6.88 8.41
C SER A 481 -20.81 -5.64 8.45
N VAL A 482 -19.89 -5.62 9.41
CA VAL A 482 -18.96 -4.51 9.60
C VAL A 482 -17.54 -5.01 9.84
N TYR A 483 -16.59 -4.32 9.20
CA TYR A 483 -15.16 -4.51 9.36
C TYR A 483 -14.52 -3.13 9.50
N ALA A 484 -13.54 -2.99 10.39
CA ALA A 484 -12.82 -1.74 10.56
C ALA A 484 -11.32 -1.98 10.68
N ALA A 485 -10.55 -1.02 10.20
CA ALA A 485 -9.10 -1.02 10.31
C ALA A 485 -8.57 0.41 10.43
N GLU A 486 -7.40 0.55 11.04
CA GLU A 486 -6.57 1.75 10.93
C GLU A 486 -5.64 1.58 9.74
N ARG A 487 -5.54 2.62 8.91
CA ARG A 487 -4.60 2.71 7.80
C ARG A 487 -3.31 3.36 8.26
N SER A 488 -2.20 2.62 8.21
CA SER A 488 -0.91 3.05 8.75
C SER A 488 -0.30 4.25 8.03
N SER A 489 -0.65 4.46 6.76
CA SER A 489 -0.11 5.55 5.94
C SER A 489 -0.59 6.94 6.35
N ASP A 490 -1.80 7.06 6.90
CA ASP A 490 -2.41 8.34 7.29
C ASP A 490 -3.19 8.30 8.61
N HIS A 491 -3.14 7.17 9.31
CA HIS A 491 -3.87 6.87 10.54
C HIS A 491 -5.40 7.00 10.42
N ALA A 492 -5.95 7.00 9.21
CA ALA A 492 -7.40 7.01 9.02
C ALA A 492 -8.01 5.71 9.59
N THR A 493 -9.14 5.83 10.28
CA THR A 493 -9.99 4.67 10.60
C THR A 493 -10.94 4.44 9.43
N THR A 494 -10.81 3.31 8.73
CA THR A 494 -11.71 2.89 7.67
C THR A 494 -12.75 1.93 8.25
N VAL A 495 -14.03 2.15 7.95
CA VAL A 495 -15.14 1.32 8.42
C VAL A 495 -15.97 0.86 7.22
N MET A 496 -15.87 -0.41 6.88
CA MET A 496 -16.61 -1.08 5.82
C MET A 496 -17.91 -1.65 6.40
N VAL A 497 -19.06 -1.27 5.83
CA VAL A 497 -20.38 -1.77 6.22
C VAL A 497 -21.10 -2.34 4.99
N ILE A 498 -21.59 -3.56 5.08
CA ILE A 498 -22.26 -4.27 3.98
C ILE A 498 -23.71 -4.54 4.37
N ASN A 499 -24.66 -3.95 3.65
CA ASN A 499 -26.08 -4.26 3.79
C ASN A 499 -26.45 -5.44 2.91
N LYS A 500 -26.73 -6.57 3.56
CA LYS A 500 -27.09 -7.86 2.97
C LYS A 500 -28.60 -8.05 2.79
N THR A 501 -29.39 -7.00 3.00
CA THR A 501 -30.85 -7.08 2.93
C THR A 501 -31.40 -6.41 1.67
N THR A 502 -32.60 -6.81 1.27
CA THR A 502 -33.34 -6.25 0.13
C THR A 502 -33.93 -4.87 0.39
N GLY A 503 -33.81 -4.35 1.62
CA GLY A 503 -34.35 -3.04 2.02
C GLY A 503 -33.27 -2.13 2.63
N ASP A 504 -33.56 -0.84 2.62
CA ASP A 504 -32.70 0.15 3.26
C ASP A 504 -32.76 0.01 4.79
N LEU A 505 -31.59 0.04 5.43
CA LEU A 505 -31.44 -0.04 6.87
C LEU A 505 -30.85 1.25 7.41
N THR A 506 -31.48 1.85 8.41
CA THR A 506 -30.95 2.99 9.16
C THR A 506 -30.47 2.54 10.52
N ALA A 507 -29.18 2.66 10.77
CA ALA A 507 -28.54 2.15 11.99
C ALA A 507 -27.65 3.21 12.66
N PRO A 508 -27.57 3.21 14.00
CA PRO A 508 -26.56 3.98 14.72
C PRO A 508 -25.19 3.34 14.56
N VAL A 509 -24.18 4.16 14.32
CA VAL A 509 -22.76 3.80 14.24
C VAL A 509 -22.01 4.58 15.32
N SER A 510 -21.22 3.88 16.13
CA SER A 510 -20.35 4.49 17.15
C SER A 510 -18.91 4.09 16.91
N VAL A 511 -18.03 5.08 16.74
CA VAL A 511 -16.58 4.91 16.59
C VAL A 511 -15.90 5.51 17.81
N THR A 512 -15.17 4.68 18.54
CA THR A 512 -14.49 5.03 19.78
C THR A 512 -12.99 4.76 19.66
N GLY A 513 -12.19 5.39 20.53
CA GLY A 513 -10.74 5.17 20.55
C GLY A 513 -9.93 5.99 19.56
N SER A 514 -10.57 6.74 18.65
CA SER A 514 -9.90 7.69 17.74
C SER A 514 -9.70 9.05 18.43
N THR A 515 -8.46 9.55 18.48
CA THR A 515 -8.16 10.90 19.01
C THR A 515 -8.41 11.97 17.96
N ALA A 516 -9.14 13.03 18.31
CA ALA A 516 -9.50 14.15 17.43
C ALA A 516 -10.18 13.70 16.13
N LEU A 517 -11.51 13.54 16.16
CA LEU A 517 -12.27 13.17 14.97
C LEU A 517 -12.58 14.39 14.09
N PRO A 518 -12.58 14.25 12.75
CA PRO A 518 -12.98 15.33 11.85
C PRO A 518 -14.48 15.65 12.00
N ALA A 519 -14.91 16.77 11.42
CA ALA A 519 -16.32 17.16 11.43
C ALA A 519 -17.23 16.17 10.67
N ALA A 520 -16.68 15.49 9.64
CA ALA A 520 -17.38 14.48 8.86
C ALA A 520 -16.41 13.39 8.38
N ALA A 521 -16.92 12.16 8.24
CA ALA A 521 -16.26 11.08 7.52
C ALA A 521 -16.50 11.23 6.01
N GLN A 522 -15.53 10.82 5.19
CA GLN A 522 -15.76 10.62 3.76
C GLN A 522 -16.56 9.32 3.58
N VAL A 523 -17.34 9.24 2.51
CA VAL A 523 -18.24 8.11 2.25
C VAL A 523 -18.01 7.61 0.84
N TYR A 524 -17.72 6.33 0.70
CA TYR A 524 -17.65 5.65 -0.59
C TYR A 524 -18.68 4.54 -0.60
N ARG A 525 -19.43 4.39 -1.70
CA ARG A 525 -20.54 3.45 -1.77
C ARG A 525 -20.65 2.77 -3.11
N TYR A 526 -20.72 1.44 -3.07
CA TYR A 526 -21.05 0.60 -4.21
C TYR A 526 -22.30 -0.21 -3.89
N GLY A 527 -23.15 -0.51 -4.89
CA GLY A 527 -24.32 -1.35 -4.65
C GLY A 527 -25.29 -1.36 -5.81
N GLN A 528 -26.40 -2.09 -5.68
CA GLN A 528 -27.39 -2.25 -6.75
C GLN A 528 -28.02 -0.93 -7.23
N GLY A 529 -27.97 0.14 -6.42
CA GLY A 529 -28.49 1.46 -6.79
C GLY A 529 -27.66 2.14 -7.90
N ASP A 530 -26.37 1.82 -7.98
CA ASP A 530 -25.50 2.18 -9.11
C ASP A 530 -24.42 1.10 -9.28
N PRO A 531 -24.71 0.02 -10.03
CA PRO A 531 -23.80 -1.11 -10.17
C PRO A 531 -22.59 -0.81 -11.06
N ALA A 532 -22.55 0.35 -11.72
CA ALA A 532 -21.52 0.71 -12.70
C ALA A 532 -20.36 1.51 -12.09
N ALA A 533 -20.50 2.08 -10.88
CA ALA A 533 -19.47 2.90 -10.28
C ALA A 533 -19.56 2.97 -8.76
N ILE A 534 -18.39 3.13 -8.12
CA ILE A 534 -18.32 3.55 -6.72
C ILE A 534 -18.69 5.03 -6.65
N GLN A 535 -19.70 5.34 -5.85
CA GLN A 535 -20.15 6.70 -5.59
C GLN A 535 -19.35 7.31 -4.45
N HIS A 536 -19.18 8.63 -4.48
CA HIS A 536 -18.69 9.44 -3.36
C HIS A 536 -19.79 10.40 -2.89
N PRO A 537 -20.76 9.93 -2.06
CA PRO A 537 -21.77 10.80 -1.49
C PRO A 537 -21.19 11.90 -0.60
N ALA A 538 -22.05 12.85 -0.19
CA ALA A 538 -21.67 13.86 0.78
C ALA A 538 -21.15 13.23 2.09
N GLY A 539 -20.17 13.87 2.71
CA GLY A 539 -19.55 13.39 3.95
C GLY A 539 -20.56 13.21 5.08
N GLN A 540 -20.34 12.18 5.89
CA GLN A 540 -21.21 11.82 7.02
C GLN A 540 -20.80 12.60 8.27
N PRO A 541 -21.63 13.52 8.79
CA PRO A 541 -21.28 14.29 9.98
C PRO A 541 -21.05 13.39 11.20
N LEU A 542 -20.01 13.70 11.97
CA LEU A 542 -19.65 12.97 13.19
C LEU A 542 -20.02 13.79 14.42
N ASN A 543 -20.66 13.16 15.41
CA ASN A 543 -20.92 13.75 16.72
C ASN A 543 -20.16 12.94 17.78
N GLY A 544 -18.93 13.36 18.08
CA GLY A 544 -18.06 12.64 19.03
C GLY A 544 -17.79 11.19 18.62
N GLY A 545 -17.73 10.92 17.30
CA GLY A 545 -17.55 9.57 16.73
C GLY A 545 -18.83 8.76 16.57
N SER A 546 -19.97 9.27 17.02
CA SER A 546 -21.27 8.66 16.79
C SER A 546 -22.03 9.36 15.67
N PHE A 547 -22.75 8.59 14.86
CA PHE A 547 -23.67 9.08 13.84
C PHE A 547 -24.77 8.05 13.54
N THR A 548 -25.81 8.48 12.85
CA THR A 548 -26.81 7.58 12.27
C THR A 548 -26.70 7.66 10.76
N ALA A 549 -26.69 6.50 10.10
CA ALA A 549 -26.62 6.42 8.65
C ALA A 549 -27.64 5.45 8.09
N THR A 550 -28.08 5.75 6.85
CA THR A 550 -28.89 4.84 6.04
C THR A 550 -27.98 4.11 5.05
N PHE A 551 -28.05 2.79 5.11
CA PHE A 551 -27.37 1.84 4.24
C PHE A 551 -28.38 1.32 3.21
N PRO A 552 -28.24 1.66 1.92
CA PRO A 552 -29.13 1.17 0.89
C PRO A 552 -29.15 -0.35 0.82
N ALA A 553 -30.28 -0.92 0.40
CA ALA A 553 -30.40 -2.34 0.10
C ALA A 553 -29.26 -2.82 -0.81
N TYR A 554 -28.69 -3.99 -0.51
CA TYR A 554 -27.59 -4.59 -1.28
C TYR A 554 -26.48 -3.61 -1.66
N SER A 555 -25.80 -3.08 -0.64
CA SER A 555 -24.73 -2.11 -0.79
C SER A 555 -23.54 -2.36 0.13
N ILE A 556 -22.38 -1.88 -0.30
CA ILE A 556 -21.13 -1.79 0.43
C ILE A 556 -20.88 -0.29 0.65
N THR A 557 -20.75 0.14 1.89
CA THR A 557 -20.43 1.53 2.25
C THR A 557 -19.16 1.56 3.08
N GLU A 558 -18.15 2.28 2.63
CA GLU A 558 -16.95 2.55 3.38
C GLU A 558 -16.96 3.98 3.91
N TYR A 559 -16.76 4.12 5.22
CA TYR A 559 -16.45 5.40 5.85
C TYR A 559 -14.95 5.52 6.03
N VAL A 560 -14.36 6.55 5.44
CA VAL A 560 -12.98 6.94 5.73
C VAL A 560 -13.06 8.05 6.75
N ILE A 561 -12.61 7.78 7.96
CA ILE A 561 -12.50 8.75 9.04
C ILE A 561 -11.02 9.10 9.15
N PRO A 562 -10.54 10.17 8.46
CA PRO A 562 -9.18 10.61 8.63
C PRO A 562 -8.84 10.72 10.11
N ALA A 563 -7.63 10.34 10.52
CA ALA A 563 -7.12 10.83 11.78
C ALA A 563 -7.27 12.35 11.71
N GLY A 564 -8.07 12.93 12.60
CA GLY A 564 -8.08 14.38 12.65
C GLY A 564 -6.65 14.75 12.96
N SER A 565 -6.07 15.60 12.12
CA SER A 565 -4.93 16.37 12.58
C SER A 565 -5.40 16.96 13.91
N ALA A 566 -4.77 16.63 15.04
CA ALA A 566 -4.70 17.61 16.10
C ALA A 566 -4.26 18.88 15.38
N GLN A 567 -5.17 19.84 15.21
CA GLN A 567 -5.01 20.93 14.26
C GLN A 567 -3.62 21.50 14.49
N ALA A 568 -2.70 21.32 13.53
CA ALA A 568 -1.29 21.60 13.77
C ALA A 568 -1.18 23.05 14.20
N THR A 569 -0.83 23.27 15.47
CA THR A 569 -0.95 24.60 16.07
C THR A 569 0.20 25.45 15.55
N PRO A 570 -0.05 26.61 14.92
CA PRO A 570 1.02 27.52 14.54
C PRO A 570 1.76 28.00 15.79
N PRO A 571 3.00 28.50 15.66
CA PRO A 571 3.69 29.15 16.76
C PRO A 571 2.87 30.31 17.37
N THR A 572 3.09 30.61 18.65
CA THR A 572 2.49 31.80 19.27
C THR A 572 3.08 33.08 18.66
N ALA A 573 2.38 34.21 18.78
CA ALA A 573 2.96 35.49 18.40
C ALA A 573 4.25 35.75 19.21
N PRO A 574 5.32 36.29 18.59
CA PRO A 574 6.44 36.86 19.32
C PRO A 574 5.96 38.01 20.22
N GLY A 575 6.69 38.29 21.29
CA GLY A 575 6.38 39.45 22.13
C GLY A 575 6.60 40.77 21.39
N THR A 576 6.06 41.87 21.94
CA THR A 576 6.23 43.21 21.37
C THR A 576 7.72 43.55 21.24
N PRO A 577 8.21 43.92 20.04
CA PRO A 577 9.61 44.29 19.87
C PRO A 577 9.92 45.61 20.59
N THR A 578 11.19 45.79 20.94
CA THR A 578 11.75 47.03 21.50
C THR A 578 12.90 47.51 20.62
N ALA A 579 13.12 48.82 20.55
CA ALA A 579 14.21 49.42 19.77
C ALA A 579 15.31 49.95 20.70
N SER A 580 16.57 49.68 20.37
CA SER A 580 17.73 50.08 21.19
C SER A 580 18.76 50.97 20.47
N ALA A 581 18.83 50.92 19.13
CA ALA A 581 19.71 51.78 18.34
C ALA A 581 18.96 52.35 17.11
N THR A 582 18.58 53.62 17.18
CA THR A 582 17.91 54.38 16.10
C THR A 582 18.91 55.30 15.40
N GLY A 583 19.34 54.93 14.19
CA GLY A 583 20.08 55.81 13.28
C GLY A 583 19.16 56.63 12.39
N SER A 584 19.72 57.42 11.48
CA SER A 584 18.94 58.09 10.43
C SER A 584 18.39 57.08 9.40
N ASP A 585 19.00 55.90 9.27
CA ASP A 585 18.68 54.91 8.22
C ASP A 585 18.53 53.46 8.73
N ARG A 586 18.56 53.26 10.06
CA ARG A 586 18.53 51.93 10.66
C ARG A 586 17.88 51.90 12.04
N VAL A 587 17.34 50.73 12.40
CA VAL A 587 16.78 50.44 13.72
C VAL A 587 17.16 49.01 14.12
N THR A 588 17.72 48.84 15.32
CA THR A 588 17.90 47.52 15.93
C THR A 588 16.71 47.16 16.82
N LEU A 589 16.08 46.02 16.53
CA LEU A 589 14.92 45.48 17.22
C LEU A 589 15.30 44.25 18.04
N THR A 590 14.71 44.10 19.22
CA THR A 590 14.80 42.89 20.06
C THR A 590 13.41 42.52 20.57
N TRP A 591 13.05 41.24 20.60
CA TRP A 591 11.71 40.78 21.00
C TRP A 591 11.75 39.53 21.88
N PRO A 592 10.75 39.32 22.76
CA PRO A 592 10.53 38.03 23.41
C PRO A 592 10.21 36.93 22.40
N ALA A 593 10.80 35.74 22.58
CA ALA A 593 10.61 34.60 21.68
C ALA A 593 9.15 34.10 21.65
N ALA A 594 8.73 33.64 20.48
CA ALA A 594 7.53 32.82 20.32
C ALA A 594 7.72 31.42 20.92
N THR A 595 6.62 30.78 21.32
CA THR A 595 6.62 29.36 21.69
C THR A 595 6.26 28.53 20.45
N ALA A 596 6.98 27.42 20.23
CA ALA A 596 6.68 26.48 19.15
C ALA A 596 5.29 25.85 19.35
N GLY A 597 4.56 25.66 18.25
CA GLY A 597 3.34 24.84 18.25
C GLY A 597 3.69 23.39 17.97
N THR A 598 3.06 22.78 16.95
CA THR A 598 3.31 21.37 16.60
C THR A 598 4.71 21.11 16.00
N SER A 599 5.33 22.10 15.36
CA SER A 599 6.67 21.98 14.77
C SER A 599 7.65 22.97 15.40
N PRO A 600 8.97 22.65 15.47
CA PRO A 600 9.99 23.57 15.93
C PRO A 600 10.01 24.87 15.11
N LEU A 601 10.37 25.99 15.74
CA LEU A 601 10.56 27.25 15.04
C LEU A 601 11.68 27.14 14.00
N ALA A 602 11.46 27.72 12.82
CA ALA A 602 12.43 27.79 11.74
C ALA A 602 13.10 29.18 11.69
N ASP A 603 12.31 30.25 11.63
CA ASP A 603 12.80 31.62 11.50
C ASP A 603 11.88 32.67 12.17
N TYR A 604 12.41 33.89 12.34
CA TYR A 604 11.63 35.10 12.59
C TYR A 604 11.75 36.07 11.42
N ARG A 605 10.64 36.72 11.08
CA ARG A 605 10.52 37.69 9.98
C ARG A 605 10.07 39.04 10.51
N VAL A 606 10.79 40.09 10.15
CA VAL A 606 10.54 41.47 10.60
C VAL A 606 9.92 42.26 9.46
N TYR A 607 8.79 42.92 9.73
CA TYR A 607 8.01 43.70 8.77
C TYR A 607 7.93 45.16 9.19
N ALA A 608 7.86 46.07 8.21
CA ALA A 608 7.43 47.45 8.42
C ALA A 608 6.03 47.63 7.82
N GLY A 609 5.01 47.65 8.69
CA GLY A 609 3.60 47.68 8.30
C GLY A 609 2.89 46.35 8.58
N ASP A 610 1.84 46.08 7.81
CA ASP A 610 1.05 44.85 7.95
C ASP A 610 1.72 43.69 7.20
N PRO A 611 2.10 42.58 7.88
CA PRO A 611 2.66 41.39 7.25
C PRO A 611 1.77 40.74 6.18
N ALA A 612 0.46 41.02 6.19
CA ALA A 612 -0.46 40.53 5.16
C ALA A 612 -0.26 41.21 3.78
N THR A 613 0.39 42.37 3.73
CA THR A 613 0.51 43.19 2.52
C THR A 613 1.94 43.62 2.20
N THR A 614 2.91 43.28 3.06
CA THR A 614 4.31 43.71 2.93
C THR A 614 5.24 42.51 2.97
N ALA A 615 6.34 42.59 2.22
CA ALA A 615 7.43 41.61 2.31
C ALA A 615 8.27 41.86 3.59
N PRO A 616 8.90 40.83 4.17
CA PRO A 616 9.76 41.02 5.32
C PRO A 616 11.01 41.81 4.93
N LEU A 617 11.40 42.76 5.79
CA LEU A 617 12.64 43.53 5.62
C LEU A 617 13.87 42.73 6.04
N VAL A 618 13.72 41.84 7.03
CA VAL A 618 14.78 40.98 7.55
C VAL A 618 14.19 39.63 7.97
N THR A 619 14.93 38.55 7.72
CA THR A 619 14.66 37.21 8.25
C THR A 619 15.87 36.73 9.04
N VAL A 620 15.66 36.20 10.24
CA VAL A 620 16.71 35.67 11.13
C VAL A 620 16.36 34.26 11.60
N PRO A 621 17.35 33.39 11.91
CA PRO A 621 17.07 32.03 12.36
C PRO A 621 16.31 32.01 13.70
N ALA A 622 15.62 30.91 14.01
CA ALA A 622 14.83 30.75 15.24
C ALA A 622 15.61 30.94 16.56
N SER A 623 16.94 30.80 16.54
CA SER A 623 17.80 31.06 17.70
C SER A 623 18.04 32.55 17.97
N ALA A 624 17.68 33.44 17.04
CA ALA A 624 17.89 34.87 17.15
C ALA A 624 16.60 35.62 17.54
N THR A 625 16.67 36.40 18.60
CA THR A 625 15.58 37.28 19.07
C THR A 625 15.88 38.77 18.88
N SER A 626 16.79 39.08 17.95
CA SER A 626 17.18 40.43 17.59
C SER A 626 17.55 40.53 16.11
N ALA A 627 17.26 41.68 15.50
CA ALA A 627 17.63 42.00 14.12
C ALA A 627 17.85 43.52 13.94
N THR A 628 18.79 43.89 13.06
CA THR A 628 18.95 45.29 12.62
C THR A 628 18.32 45.48 11.25
N VAL A 629 17.33 46.36 11.17
CA VAL A 629 16.70 46.80 9.92
C VAL A 629 17.45 48.02 9.40
N THR A 630 17.92 47.98 8.16
CA THR A 630 18.68 49.07 7.50
C THR A 630 17.94 49.57 6.25
N GLY A 631 18.40 50.68 5.65
CA GLY A 631 17.81 51.23 4.44
C GLY A 631 16.49 51.98 4.69
N LEU A 632 16.28 52.43 5.93
CA LEU A 632 15.11 53.21 6.31
C LEU A 632 15.28 54.67 5.89
N THR A 633 14.17 55.34 5.60
CA THR A 633 14.16 56.76 5.28
C THR A 633 14.37 57.57 6.57
N PRO A 634 15.23 58.61 6.58
CA PRO A 634 15.38 59.50 7.73
C PRO A 634 14.10 60.26 8.11
N ALA A 635 13.99 60.65 9.38
CA ALA A 635 12.85 61.37 9.94
C ALA A 635 11.48 60.73 9.61
N THR A 636 11.42 59.41 9.43
CA THR A 636 10.23 58.68 8.98
C THR A 636 9.76 57.75 10.09
N ALA A 637 8.46 57.76 10.36
CA ALA A 637 7.83 56.85 11.31
C ALA A 637 7.57 55.49 10.64
N TYR A 638 7.99 54.42 11.30
CA TYR A 638 7.78 53.04 10.89
C TYR A 638 7.05 52.26 11.98
N THR A 639 6.15 51.37 11.55
CA THR A 639 5.46 50.42 12.43
C THR A 639 6.06 49.04 12.24
N PHE A 640 6.85 48.56 13.20
CA PHE A 640 7.48 47.25 13.13
C PHE A 640 6.63 46.15 13.78
N ARG A 641 6.62 44.97 13.14
CA ARG A 641 6.02 43.73 13.66
C ARG A 641 6.94 42.56 13.37
N VAL A 642 6.88 41.54 14.22
CA VAL A 642 7.65 40.29 14.06
C VAL A 642 6.68 39.10 13.97
N VAL A 643 6.96 38.18 13.05
CA VAL A 643 6.25 36.91 12.87
C VAL A 643 7.25 35.77 13.03
N ALA A 644 6.86 34.70 13.71
CA ALA A 644 7.62 33.45 13.76
C ALA A 644 7.09 32.47 12.70
N THR A 645 7.96 31.67 12.12
CA THR A 645 7.57 30.51 11.29
C THR A 645 8.13 29.21 11.86
N ASP A 646 7.50 28.09 11.55
CA ASP A 646 7.99 26.77 11.92
C ASP A 646 8.47 25.94 10.72
N THR A 647 9.12 24.81 11.01
CA THR A 647 9.62 23.88 9.97
C THR A 647 8.51 23.20 9.17
N GLY A 648 7.25 23.31 9.59
CA GLY A 648 6.07 22.89 8.84
C GLY A 648 5.50 23.97 7.92
N GLY A 649 6.15 25.14 7.82
CA GLY A 649 5.74 26.25 6.95
C GLY A 649 4.61 27.12 7.50
N ARG A 650 4.19 26.93 8.76
CA ARG A 650 3.11 27.71 9.39
C ARG A 650 3.66 28.99 10.03
N SER A 651 2.88 30.07 10.00
CA SER A 651 3.25 31.38 10.57
C SER A 651 2.43 31.70 11.82
N SER A 652 3.05 32.36 12.80
CA SER A 652 2.35 32.91 13.97
C SER A 652 1.47 34.11 13.60
N PRO A 653 0.53 34.52 14.46
CA PRO A 653 0.05 35.90 14.44
C PRO A 653 1.23 36.88 14.63
N PRO A 654 1.15 38.11 14.09
CA PRO A 654 2.20 39.10 14.30
C PRO A 654 2.24 39.58 15.75
N SER A 655 3.43 39.98 16.19
CA SER A 655 3.59 40.72 17.45
C SER A 655 2.69 41.97 17.48
N ALA A 656 2.45 42.50 18.68
CA ALA A 656 1.95 43.86 18.80
C ALA A 656 2.90 44.85 18.09
N PRO A 657 2.38 45.94 17.51
CA PRO A 657 3.20 46.86 16.72
C PRO A 657 4.10 47.73 17.62
N LEU A 658 5.32 47.97 17.16
CA LEU A 658 6.21 48.99 17.71
C LEU A 658 6.32 50.16 16.73
N GLN A 659 6.01 51.37 17.17
CA GLN A 659 6.27 52.58 16.39
C GLN A 659 7.68 53.12 16.68
N VAL A 660 8.45 53.37 15.62
CA VAL A 660 9.80 53.96 15.73
C VAL A 660 9.95 55.03 14.67
N THR A 661 10.41 56.22 15.06
CA THR A 661 10.81 57.28 14.12
C THR A 661 12.32 57.28 13.98
N THR A 662 12.82 57.14 12.75
CA THR A 662 14.26 57.26 12.46
C THR A 662 14.77 58.67 12.73
N GLY A 663 16.05 58.80 13.06
CA GLY A 663 16.68 60.11 13.29
C GLY A 663 16.66 60.99 12.03
N PRO A 664 16.80 62.32 12.17
CA PRO A 664 16.91 63.22 11.03
C PRO A 664 18.12 62.87 10.16
N ALA A 665 18.03 63.15 8.86
CA ALA A 665 19.17 63.01 7.96
C ALA A 665 20.28 63.96 8.42
N THR A 666 21.45 63.43 8.71
CA THR A 666 22.64 64.26 8.95
C THR A 666 23.11 64.80 7.59
N THR A 667 22.87 66.08 7.30
CA THR A 667 23.41 66.74 6.11
C THR A 667 24.92 66.90 6.29
N SER A 668 25.66 66.06 5.58
CA SER A 668 27.11 66.14 5.55
C SER A 668 27.57 67.33 4.70
N GLY A 669 28.44 68.19 5.24
CA GLY A 669 28.99 69.35 4.52
C GLY A 669 29.98 68.99 3.40
N CYS A 670 30.32 67.71 3.27
CA CYS A 670 31.26 67.17 2.29
C CYS A 670 31.00 65.68 2.04
N THR A 671 31.48 65.14 0.92
CA THR A 671 31.63 63.70 0.75
C THR A 671 33.10 63.33 0.60
N VAL A 672 33.48 62.16 1.09
CA VAL A 672 34.82 61.60 0.90
C VAL A 672 34.70 60.20 0.30
N ALA A 673 35.37 59.98 -0.83
CA ALA A 673 35.59 58.65 -1.36
C ALA A 673 37.03 58.23 -1.04
N TYR A 674 37.18 57.14 -0.28
CA TYR A 674 38.46 56.54 0.07
C TYR A 674 38.59 55.22 -0.68
N GLN A 675 39.68 55.06 -1.43
CA GLN A 675 39.91 53.87 -2.24
C GLN A 675 41.35 53.38 -2.06
N VAL A 676 41.51 52.10 -1.72
CA VAL A 676 42.81 51.43 -1.75
C VAL A 676 43.05 50.96 -3.18
N GLY A 677 44.07 51.53 -3.83
CA GLY A 677 44.41 51.18 -5.21
C GLY A 677 45.31 49.95 -5.31
N ASN A 678 46.25 49.80 -4.37
CA ASN A 678 47.17 48.66 -4.30
C ASN A 678 47.47 48.35 -2.83
N ASP A 679 47.46 47.08 -2.45
CA ASP A 679 47.79 46.61 -1.10
C ASP A 679 48.70 45.37 -1.23
N TRP A 680 49.86 45.41 -0.57
CA TRP A 680 50.87 44.34 -0.64
C TRP A 680 51.10 43.65 0.72
N GLY A 681 50.13 43.73 1.64
CA GLY A 681 50.11 42.97 2.90
C GLY A 681 50.93 43.57 4.04
N SER A 682 51.88 44.45 3.76
CA SER A 682 52.63 45.24 4.76
C SER A 682 52.55 46.75 4.52
N GLY A 683 51.89 47.15 3.43
CA GLY A 683 51.67 48.53 3.05
C GLY A 683 50.69 48.62 1.88
N PHE A 684 50.25 49.84 1.59
CA PHE A 684 49.22 50.09 0.59
C PHE A 684 49.34 51.50 0.01
N THR A 685 48.75 51.71 -1.16
CA THR A 685 48.52 53.02 -1.77
C THR A 685 47.03 53.32 -1.77
N ALA A 686 46.63 54.46 -1.22
CA ALA A 686 45.25 54.90 -1.20
C ALA A 686 45.06 56.29 -1.82
N SER A 687 43.89 56.48 -2.45
CA SER A 687 43.41 57.78 -2.93
C SER A 687 42.21 58.24 -2.10
N VAL A 688 42.12 59.56 -1.89
CA VAL A 688 41.05 60.20 -1.13
C VAL A 688 40.50 61.36 -1.97
N LYS A 689 39.28 61.20 -2.47
CA LYS A 689 38.56 62.26 -3.19
C LYS A 689 37.62 62.98 -2.23
N ILE A 690 37.84 64.28 -2.03
CA ILE A 690 37.04 65.14 -1.19
C ILE A 690 36.11 65.94 -2.11
N THR A 691 34.82 65.99 -1.82
CA THR A 691 33.84 66.88 -2.50
C THR A 691 33.23 67.81 -1.47
N ASN A 692 33.32 69.12 -1.69
CA ASN A 692 32.69 70.11 -0.82
C ASN A 692 31.20 70.23 -1.18
N LEU A 693 30.31 70.02 -0.23
CA LEU A 693 28.86 70.21 -0.41
C LEU A 693 28.35 71.47 0.33
N ALA A 694 29.23 72.13 1.09
CA ALA A 694 28.95 73.36 1.81
C ALA A 694 29.35 74.59 0.99
N ALA A 695 29.28 75.79 1.59
CA ALA A 695 29.73 77.02 0.98
C ALA A 695 31.20 76.92 0.47
N PRO A 696 31.58 77.66 -0.58
CA PRO A 696 32.94 77.62 -1.11
C PRO A 696 34.01 77.90 -0.05
N VAL A 697 35.09 77.13 -0.07
CA VAL A 697 36.24 77.32 0.82
C VAL A 697 37.50 77.71 0.05
N THR A 698 38.28 78.60 0.63
CA THR A 698 39.63 78.98 0.18
C THR A 698 40.63 78.54 1.25
N GLY A 699 41.12 77.31 1.11
CA GLY A 699 41.88 76.58 2.13
C GLY A 699 41.04 75.46 2.73
N TRP A 700 41.57 74.24 2.68
CA TRP A 700 40.90 73.06 3.23
C TRP A 700 41.85 72.21 4.06
N ASN A 701 41.28 71.60 5.08
CA ASN A 701 41.93 70.67 5.99
C ASN A 701 41.05 69.43 6.13
N LEU A 702 41.52 68.30 5.62
CA LEU A 702 40.89 67.00 5.79
C LEU A 702 41.42 66.36 7.08
N GLY A 703 40.53 65.89 7.93
CA GLY A 703 40.85 65.01 9.06
C GLY A 703 40.23 63.64 8.86
N PHE A 704 40.91 62.57 9.27
CA PHE A 704 40.34 61.22 9.40
C PHE A 704 41.12 60.39 10.43
N THR A 705 40.56 59.27 10.86
CA THR A 705 41.18 58.38 11.85
C THR A 705 41.30 56.97 11.29
N PHE A 706 42.50 56.39 11.35
CA PHE A 706 42.69 54.96 11.08
C PHE A 706 42.08 54.13 12.20
N THR A 707 41.45 53.00 11.85
CA THR A 707 40.80 52.10 12.81
C THR A 707 41.68 50.91 13.20
N GLY A 708 42.82 50.74 12.54
CA GLY A 708 43.87 49.78 12.87
C GLY A 708 45.19 50.46 13.22
N ASN A 709 46.31 49.81 12.94
CA ASN A 709 47.66 50.32 13.21
C ASN A 709 48.32 51.00 12.01
N GLN A 710 47.53 51.51 11.06
CA GLN A 710 48.05 52.09 9.84
C GLN A 710 48.82 53.40 10.09
N THR A 711 49.89 53.60 9.33
CA THR A 711 50.73 54.81 9.35
C THR A 711 50.95 55.35 7.95
N VAL A 712 50.82 56.65 7.74
CA VAL A 712 51.14 57.33 6.49
C VAL A 712 52.66 57.43 6.36
N THR A 713 53.21 56.86 5.29
CA THR A 713 54.65 56.86 5.02
C THR A 713 55.06 57.94 4.01
N GLN A 714 54.21 58.23 3.03
CA GLN A 714 54.46 59.27 2.02
C GLN A 714 53.13 59.75 1.42
N GLY A 715 52.84 61.04 1.47
CA GLY A 715 51.62 61.62 0.88
C GLY A 715 51.91 62.62 -0.25
N TRP A 716 50.94 62.84 -1.13
CA TRP A 716 50.99 63.84 -2.21
C TRP A 716 49.69 64.64 -2.31
N ASN A 717 49.73 65.73 -3.09
CA ASN A 717 48.64 66.69 -3.30
C ASN A 717 48.08 67.34 -2.02
N GLY A 718 48.84 67.30 -0.93
CA GLY A 718 48.51 67.93 0.34
C GLY A 718 49.72 67.90 1.28
N THR A 719 49.62 68.64 2.38
CA THR A 719 50.58 68.61 3.48
C THR A 719 50.04 67.68 4.56
N TRP A 720 50.69 66.53 4.77
CA TRP A 720 50.21 65.45 5.63
C TRP A 720 50.85 65.50 7.02
N ALA A 721 50.05 65.24 8.05
CA ALA A 721 50.51 65.00 9.40
C ALA A 721 49.72 63.85 10.02
N GLN A 722 50.38 63.05 10.86
CA GLN A 722 49.72 61.99 11.63
C GLN A 722 50.19 62.05 13.08
N THR A 723 49.25 61.90 14.02
CA THR A 723 49.54 61.76 15.45
C THR A 723 48.71 60.61 16.00
N GLY A 724 49.36 59.50 16.36
CA GLY A 724 48.66 58.26 16.67
C GLY A 724 47.87 57.76 15.46
N ASP A 725 46.59 57.51 15.65
CA ASP A 725 45.63 57.07 14.63
C ASP A 725 45.02 58.21 13.81
N LYS A 726 45.22 59.48 14.21
CA LYS A 726 44.63 60.65 13.56
C LYS A 726 45.52 61.21 12.47
N VAL A 727 44.97 61.35 11.26
CA VAL A 727 45.62 61.94 10.10
C VAL A 727 44.95 63.28 9.77
N THR A 728 45.77 64.30 9.51
CA THR A 728 45.34 65.58 8.97
C THR A 728 46.07 65.89 7.68
N VAL A 729 45.34 66.44 6.71
CA VAL A 729 45.89 66.83 5.41
C VAL A 729 45.42 68.23 5.07
N LYS A 730 46.36 69.16 5.00
CA LYS A 730 46.11 70.52 4.51
C LYS A 730 46.32 70.60 3.01
N ASP A 731 45.62 71.52 2.34
CA ASP A 731 45.84 71.83 0.93
C ASP A 731 47.33 72.07 0.58
N ALA A 732 47.68 71.85 -0.69
CA ALA A 732 49.02 72.06 -1.25
C ALA A 732 49.20 73.48 -1.84
N GLY A 733 48.35 74.44 -1.43
CA GLY A 733 48.30 75.80 -1.97
C GLY A 733 47.60 75.89 -3.32
N TRP A 734 48.08 75.16 -4.34
CA TRP A 734 47.52 75.22 -5.70
C TRP A 734 46.09 74.64 -5.80
N ASN A 735 45.71 73.75 -4.88
CA ASN A 735 44.37 73.16 -4.78
C ASN A 735 43.55 73.72 -3.61
N ALA A 736 43.91 74.87 -3.03
CA ALA A 736 43.25 75.42 -1.86
C ALA A 736 41.78 75.82 -2.10
N SER A 737 41.43 76.26 -3.32
CA SER A 737 40.07 76.66 -3.66
C SER A 737 39.19 75.44 -3.95
N LEU A 738 38.13 75.24 -3.16
CA LEU A 738 37.17 74.15 -3.34
C LEU A 738 35.73 74.72 -3.32
N PRO A 739 35.13 75.00 -4.49
CA PRO A 739 33.77 75.55 -4.58
C PRO A 739 32.72 74.53 -4.11
N THR A 740 31.49 75.00 -3.86
CA THR A 740 30.35 74.10 -3.63
C THR A 740 30.16 73.16 -4.82
N GLY A 741 30.08 71.86 -4.57
CA GLY A 741 30.07 70.80 -5.57
C GLY A 741 31.43 70.46 -6.18
N GLY A 742 32.48 71.22 -5.87
CA GLY A 742 33.84 70.98 -6.35
C GLY A 742 34.53 69.83 -5.62
N SER A 743 35.46 69.14 -6.30
CA SER A 743 36.25 68.06 -5.71
C SER A 743 37.76 68.27 -5.86
N THR A 744 38.53 67.74 -4.92
CA THR A 744 39.99 67.56 -5.00
C THR A 744 40.35 66.11 -4.65
N THR A 745 41.44 65.58 -5.22
CA THR A 745 41.90 64.21 -4.94
C THR A 745 43.35 64.23 -4.45
N ILE A 746 43.55 63.59 -3.31
CA ILE A 746 44.87 63.39 -2.68
C ILE A 746 45.19 61.89 -2.61
N GLY A 747 46.45 61.55 -2.35
CA GLY A 747 46.83 60.15 -2.18
C GLY A 747 48.05 59.99 -1.29
N PHE A 748 48.25 58.78 -0.80
CA PHE A 748 49.35 58.43 0.07
C PHE A 748 49.70 56.94 0.00
N ASN A 749 50.93 56.62 0.40
CA ASN A 749 51.36 55.28 0.76
C ASN A 749 51.30 55.11 2.28
N GLY A 750 50.70 54.02 2.74
CA GLY A 750 50.61 53.65 4.16
C GLY A 750 51.31 52.32 4.47
N ALA A 751 51.66 52.11 5.73
CA ALA A 751 52.18 50.85 6.28
C ALA A 751 51.30 50.35 7.42
N TYR A 752 51.16 49.03 7.56
CA TYR A 752 50.34 48.39 8.60
C TYR A 752 50.82 46.95 8.88
N SER A 753 50.24 46.29 9.89
CA SER A 753 50.38 44.84 10.07
C SER A 753 49.03 44.21 10.41
N GLY A 754 48.73 43.03 9.88
CA GLY A 754 47.47 42.33 10.16
C GLY A 754 46.38 42.73 9.17
N THR A 755 45.31 43.37 9.64
CA THR A 755 44.20 43.81 8.78
C THR A 755 44.34 45.29 8.41
N ASN A 756 43.87 45.66 7.22
CA ASN A 756 43.83 47.04 6.73
C ASN A 756 42.38 47.58 6.65
N PRO A 757 41.69 47.81 7.78
CA PRO A 757 40.34 48.36 7.76
C PRO A 757 40.33 49.80 7.25
N ALA A 758 39.29 50.19 6.51
CA ALA A 758 39.15 51.55 6.04
C ALA A 758 39.10 52.56 7.21
N PRO A 759 39.67 53.77 7.05
CA PRO A 759 39.58 54.82 8.05
C PRO A 759 38.14 55.35 8.20
N GLY A 760 37.86 55.94 9.36
CA GLY A 760 36.58 56.55 9.69
C GLY A 760 36.71 58.01 10.13
N GLY A 761 35.57 58.65 10.38
CA GLY A 761 35.51 59.98 10.99
C GLY A 761 36.09 61.09 10.11
N PHE A 762 35.80 61.07 8.81
CA PHE A 762 36.27 62.11 7.89
C PHE A 762 35.64 63.48 8.21
N THR A 763 36.47 64.53 8.21
CA THR A 763 36.01 65.92 8.39
C THR A 763 36.71 66.86 7.41
N LEU A 764 35.98 67.79 6.81
CA LEU A 764 36.52 68.91 6.03
C LEU A 764 36.38 70.19 6.83
N ASN A 765 37.50 70.83 7.20
CA ASN A 765 37.53 72.02 8.06
C ASN A 765 36.72 71.84 9.36
N GLY A 766 36.77 70.63 9.94
CA GLY A 766 36.03 70.27 11.16
C GLY A 766 34.56 69.89 10.94
N THR A 767 34.03 69.99 9.72
CA THR A 767 32.67 69.54 9.38
C THR A 767 32.70 68.08 8.94
N THR A 768 31.87 67.22 9.53
CA THR A 768 31.80 65.80 9.20
C THR A 768 31.44 65.57 7.73
N CYS A 769 32.19 64.66 7.08
CA CYS A 769 31.94 64.19 5.72
C CYS A 769 31.22 62.83 5.72
N SER A 770 30.38 62.58 4.72
CA SER A 770 29.81 61.26 4.45
C SER A 770 30.76 60.49 3.56
N THR A 771 30.90 59.20 3.84
CA THR A 771 31.86 58.34 3.14
C THR A 771 31.16 57.48 2.10
N ALA A 772 31.63 57.51 0.86
CA ALA A 772 31.39 56.45 -0.10
C ALA A 772 32.63 55.54 -0.07
N LEU A 773 32.53 54.41 0.64
CA LEU A 773 33.56 53.37 0.61
C LEU A 773 33.32 52.52 -0.64
N HIS A 774 34.32 52.44 -1.51
CA HIS A 774 34.30 51.62 -2.72
C HIS A 774 35.49 50.67 -2.75
#